data_AF-A0A3N2KNR8-F1
#
_entry.id   AF-A0A3N2KNR8-F1
#
_cell.length_a   1.000
_cell.length_b   1.000
_cell.length_c   1.000
_cell.angle_alpha   90.00
_cell.angle_beta   90.00
_cell.angle_gamma   90.00
#
_symmetry.space_group_name_H-M   'P 1'
#
loop_
_entity.id
_entity.type
_entity.pdbx_description
1 polymer ?
#
loop_
_entity_poly.entity_id
_entity_poly.type
_entity_poly.pdbx_seq_one_letter_code
_entity_poly.pdbx_strand_id
1 'polypeptide(L)'
;MKRIYHIAVATVILSAVGLSGAWFLSGSPAEAGNSPGNDGISISSGSSGISPGSAEVMESDSSPQPTEEVASCNATTGAAIVEADPGNKMGQVKAKADKDPADGSVRKYFTAQKSDSISVAGGSLAVAEGRMLRPASLSISAVDSLDLPELDFAMCNVTGESDGYRFLPHGTHFTDEGATIRLKYDRTKIPSGYTEDDIHTYYYDTEQGHWVALDRVKVDKELACVVSKTTHFTDMINGVIQAPESPETEGFAPTMMNDIKAADPTAKLNIIAPPSANNRGSANLQYAFEMPPARNGMAPSLGISYNSDGGNGWLGHGWDLSVPSITLDTRWGVPRYNTEEETETYSLSGSMLSTMDDNGAMSVAHRGDRIARKADRQFYTRQGGDFSRIIRKGDSPANYYWEVTDKQGVVYTYGGEGAVLKGTITDINGNTREVISEWKLRRVEETHGDWIEYEYTAVDEPVRGGLTAKAIYLSKVSASNAEGDGPHTVVTLTGEKQKRQKTNNARYGYLTSSNRLLEKVSIEFMGEELRSYAFSYVDGAFHKDMLESVRQYDDSGKEFAFQTFDYYDDVQSGSGYVPFKSESETWNTHNDGLDAGFINPLQVAGGRFSDKPTALGGTTSTSISGSFYVGVGPMTPDAWKGNTGGGSYNYSSDNSKGLS
;
A
#
# COMPACT_ATOMS: atom_id res chain seq x y z
N MET A 1 -23.37 -0.07 15.62
CA MET A 1 -23.67 -0.42 14.22
C MET A 1 -22.95 -1.72 13.90
N LYS A 2 -23.66 -2.81 13.54
CA LYS A 2 -23.05 -4.04 13.04
C LYS A 2 -22.77 -3.86 11.55
N ARG A 3 -21.54 -4.09 11.09
CA ARG A 3 -21.22 -4.27 9.68
C ARG A 3 -20.40 -5.54 9.53
N ILE A 4 -20.89 -6.44 8.70
CA ILE A 4 -20.24 -7.71 8.33
C ILE A 4 -19.62 -7.46 6.96
N TYR A 5 -18.35 -7.84 6.78
CA TYR A 5 -17.63 -7.70 5.53
C TYR A 5 -17.19 -9.09 5.05
N HIS A 6 -17.32 -9.37 3.76
CA HIS A 6 -16.90 -10.63 3.15
C HIS A 6 -15.60 -10.41 2.37
N ILE A 7 -14.57 -11.20 2.68
CA ILE A 7 -13.26 -11.13 2.02
C ILE A 7 -13.15 -12.30 1.05
N ALA A 8 -13.16 -12.07 -0.26
CA ALA A 8 -12.92 -13.10 -1.28
C ALA A 8 -11.42 -13.26 -1.55
N VAL A 9 -10.89 -14.47 -1.43
CA VAL A 9 -9.48 -14.80 -1.76
C VAL A 9 -9.47 -16.01 -2.68
N ALA A 10 -9.04 -15.82 -3.93
CA ALA A 10 -8.82 -16.92 -4.87
C ALA A 10 -7.39 -17.46 -4.70
N THR A 11 -7.26 -18.70 -4.22
CA THR A 11 -5.96 -19.39 -4.14
C THR A 11 -5.84 -20.36 -5.32
N VAL A 12 -4.95 -20.08 -6.27
CA VAL A 12 -4.59 -21.07 -7.31
C VAL A 12 -3.48 -21.96 -6.78
N ILE A 13 -3.79 -23.23 -6.51
CA ILE A 13 -2.80 -24.25 -6.11
C ILE A 13 -2.50 -25.14 -7.31
N LEU A 14 -1.29 -25.03 -7.86
CA LEU A 14 -0.72 -26.04 -8.74
C LEU A 14 -0.10 -27.14 -7.87
N SER A 15 -0.67 -28.34 -7.87
CA SER A 15 -0.11 -29.49 -7.15
C SER A 15 0.57 -30.44 -8.14
N ALA A 16 1.90 -30.58 -8.04
CA ALA A 16 2.66 -31.60 -8.74
C ALA A 16 2.75 -32.84 -7.84
N VAL A 17 2.00 -33.89 -8.15
CA VAL A 17 2.09 -35.19 -7.49
C VAL A 17 3.00 -36.09 -8.32
N GLY A 18 4.18 -36.42 -7.80
CA GLY A 18 5.01 -37.50 -8.33
C GLY A 18 4.44 -38.85 -7.90
N LEU A 19 4.08 -39.69 -8.87
CA LEU A 19 3.61 -41.05 -8.62
C LEU A 19 4.66 -42.08 -9.03
N SER A 20 5.07 -42.89 -8.06
CA SER A 20 5.78 -44.14 -8.21
C SER A 20 4.87 -45.20 -8.86
N GLY A 21 5.45 -45.94 -9.82
CA GLY A 21 4.72 -46.85 -10.70
C GLY A 21 4.19 -48.12 -10.02
N ALA A 22 2.95 -48.48 -10.34
CA ALA A 22 2.41 -49.82 -10.24
C ALA A 22 1.60 -50.13 -11.50
N TRP A 23 1.90 -51.27 -12.12
CA TRP A 23 1.36 -51.75 -13.39
C TRP A 23 -0.08 -52.28 -13.24
N PHE A 24 -1.03 -51.82 -14.07
CA PHE A 24 -2.20 -52.62 -14.46
C PHE A 24 -2.70 -52.28 -15.88
N LEU A 25 -3.30 -53.30 -16.49
CA LEU A 25 -3.56 -53.52 -17.91
C LEU A 25 -4.66 -52.64 -18.53
N SER A 26 -4.52 -52.45 -19.84
CA SER A 26 -5.34 -51.70 -20.79
C SER A 26 -6.77 -52.23 -21.02
N GLY A 27 -7.72 -51.31 -21.24
CA GLY A 27 -9.00 -51.53 -21.93
C GLY A 27 -9.42 -50.25 -22.71
N SER A 28 -9.82 -50.41 -23.96
CA SER A 28 -10.14 -49.37 -24.96
C SER A 28 -11.58 -48.79 -24.86
N PRO A 29 -11.90 -47.67 -25.55
CA PRO A 29 -12.90 -46.67 -25.12
C PRO A 29 -14.27 -46.77 -25.81
N ALA A 30 -15.24 -46.00 -25.33
CA ALA A 30 -16.50 -45.72 -26.02
C ALA A 30 -16.89 -44.23 -25.91
N GLU A 31 -17.56 -43.75 -26.96
CA GLU A 31 -17.74 -42.38 -27.44
C GLU A 31 -18.67 -41.44 -26.62
N ALA A 32 -18.31 -40.15 -26.71
CA ALA A 32 -19.10 -38.94 -26.99
C ALA A 32 -20.38 -38.58 -26.21
N GLY A 33 -20.46 -37.30 -25.81
CA GLY A 33 -21.75 -36.62 -25.62
C GLY A 33 -21.74 -35.30 -24.86
N ASN A 34 -21.69 -34.19 -25.60
CA ASN A 34 -22.27 -32.85 -25.36
C ASN A 34 -22.16 -32.12 -24.01
N SER A 35 -21.62 -30.90 -24.12
CA SER A 35 -21.84 -29.74 -23.25
C SER A 35 -23.29 -29.22 -23.36
N PRO A 36 -23.86 -28.73 -22.24
CA PRO A 36 -24.45 -27.38 -22.21
C PRO A 36 -24.00 -26.65 -20.92
N GLY A 37 -23.82 -25.34 -20.89
CA GLY A 37 -24.80 -24.32 -21.29
C GLY A 37 -25.09 -23.48 -20.05
N ASN A 38 -24.65 -22.24 -20.10
CA ASN A 38 -24.80 -21.18 -19.11
C ASN A 38 -26.28 -20.84 -18.89
N ASP A 39 -26.78 -20.88 -17.65
CA ASP A 39 -28.03 -20.23 -17.26
C ASP A 39 -27.98 -19.80 -15.79
N GLY A 40 -28.13 -18.49 -15.57
CA GLY A 40 -28.29 -17.89 -14.24
C GLY A 40 -29.74 -18.02 -13.76
N ILE A 41 -29.95 -18.14 -12.45
CA ILE A 41 -31.29 -18.07 -11.85
C ILE A 41 -31.29 -17.27 -10.53
N SER A 42 -32.35 -16.48 -10.44
CA SER A 42 -32.88 -15.54 -9.45
C SER A 42 -33.05 -16.01 -8.01
N ILE A 43 -33.02 -15.03 -7.10
CA ILE A 43 -33.29 -15.12 -5.65
C ILE A 43 -34.80 -14.94 -5.38
N SER A 44 -35.38 -15.81 -4.56
CA SER A 44 -36.70 -15.63 -3.92
C SER A 44 -36.55 -15.65 -2.39
N SER A 45 -37.15 -14.68 -1.71
CA SER A 45 -37.17 -14.55 -0.26
C SER A 45 -38.45 -15.13 0.35
N GLY A 46 -38.31 -15.84 1.47
CA GLY A 46 -39.41 -16.27 2.33
C GLY A 46 -39.10 -15.92 3.78
N SER A 47 -40.03 -15.24 4.46
CA SER A 47 -39.98 -14.96 5.90
C SER A 47 -40.97 -15.85 6.64
N SER A 48 -40.63 -16.21 7.87
CA SER A 48 -41.58 -16.71 8.86
C SER A 48 -41.30 -16.01 10.19
N GLY A 49 -42.19 -15.09 10.56
CA GLY A 49 -42.20 -14.47 11.89
C GLY A 49 -42.83 -15.38 12.93
N ILE A 50 -42.58 -15.07 14.20
CA ILE A 50 -43.48 -15.25 15.35
C ILE A 50 -43.09 -14.19 16.41
N SER A 51 -44.08 -13.44 16.89
CA SER A 51 -44.14 -12.67 18.13
C SER A 51 -45.44 -13.12 18.84
N PRO A 52 -45.63 -13.02 20.18
CA PRO A 52 -46.21 -11.78 20.75
C PRO A 52 -46.03 -11.51 22.28
N GLY A 53 -46.45 -10.30 22.72
CA GLY A 53 -46.94 -9.93 24.07
C GLY A 53 -46.40 -8.56 24.59
N SER A 54 -47.05 -7.40 24.39
CA SER A 54 -48.17 -6.74 25.12
C SER A 54 -47.85 -6.37 26.60
N ALA A 55 -48.10 -5.18 27.17
CA ALA A 55 -48.55 -3.82 26.77
C ALA A 55 -48.36 -2.87 27.99
N GLU A 56 -48.14 -1.56 27.80
CA GLU A 56 -48.79 -0.47 28.58
C GLU A 56 -48.45 0.93 28.01
N VAL A 57 -49.45 1.81 28.00
CA VAL A 57 -49.48 3.16 27.41
C VAL A 57 -49.70 4.17 28.52
N MET A 58 -48.99 5.31 28.49
CA MET A 58 -49.52 6.59 28.99
C MET A 58 -49.10 7.73 28.06
N GLU A 59 -50.11 8.47 27.58
CA GLU A 59 -50.03 9.66 26.74
C GLU A 59 -49.76 10.94 27.55
N SER A 60 -49.14 11.94 26.91
CA SER A 60 -49.62 13.33 26.96
C SER A 60 -49.14 14.13 25.72
N ASP A 61 -50.10 14.39 24.82
CA ASP A 61 -50.41 15.62 24.05
C ASP A 61 -49.44 16.82 24.19
N SER A 62 -49.19 17.71 23.21
CA SER A 62 -50.04 18.24 22.13
C SER A 62 -49.26 19.16 21.18
N SER A 63 -49.67 19.15 19.91
CA SER A 63 -49.34 20.06 18.76
C SER A 63 -49.91 21.50 18.97
N PRO A 64 -49.81 22.53 18.06
CA PRO A 64 -49.72 22.42 16.59
C PRO A 64 -49.01 23.54 15.77
N GLN A 65 -48.87 23.24 14.46
CA GLN A 65 -48.74 24.21 13.36
C GLN A 65 -50.09 24.86 12.98
N PRO A 66 -50.06 25.94 12.17
CA PRO A 66 -51.04 26.16 11.09
C PRO A 66 -50.35 26.32 9.70
N THR A 67 -50.73 25.59 8.63
CA THR A 67 -51.81 25.85 7.61
C THR A 67 -51.75 27.25 6.95
N GLU A 68 -51.95 27.51 5.64
CA GLU A 68 -52.67 26.89 4.49
C GLU A 68 -52.26 27.70 3.21
N GLU A 69 -52.03 27.11 2.02
CA GLU A 69 -52.91 26.98 0.82
C GLU A 69 -52.99 28.13 -0.24
N VAL A 70 -52.64 27.74 -1.50
CA VAL A 70 -53.11 28.05 -2.88
C VAL A 70 -53.25 29.48 -3.49
N ALA A 71 -52.72 29.61 -4.72
CA ALA A 71 -53.40 29.99 -5.99
C ALA A 71 -52.89 31.21 -6.81
N SER A 72 -52.90 31.01 -8.13
CA SER A 72 -52.52 31.89 -9.25
C SER A 72 -53.53 33.00 -9.62
N CYS A 73 -53.10 34.08 -10.31
CA CYS A 73 -53.66 34.61 -11.60
C CYS A 73 -53.08 35.99 -12.04
N ASN A 74 -53.24 36.28 -13.34
CA ASN A 74 -52.70 37.31 -14.25
C ASN A 74 -53.18 38.79 -14.13
N ALA A 75 -52.51 39.66 -14.93
CA ALA A 75 -52.98 40.86 -15.70
C ALA A 75 -53.09 42.22 -14.96
N THR A 76 -52.86 43.44 -15.51
CA THR A 76 -52.49 44.04 -16.83
C THR A 76 -52.30 45.55 -16.62
N THR A 77 -51.50 46.27 -17.44
CA THR A 77 -51.74 47.63 -18.03
C THR A 77 -50.49 48.02 -18.84
N GLY A 78 -50.47 48.53 -20.08
CA GLY A 78 -51.48 49.12 -20.97
C GLY A 78 -50.95 50.45 -21.52
N ALA A 79 -50.56 50.54 -22.80
CA ALA A 79 -50.45 51.80 -23.55
C ALA A 79 -50.33 51.55 -25.07
N ALA A 80 -51.19 52.25 -25.82
CA ALA A 80 -51.38 52.16 -27.27
C ALA A 80 -50.51 53.16 -28.07
N ILE A 81 -50.53 52.97 -29.39
CA ILE A 81 -49.68 53.51 -30.47
C ILE A 81 -50.54 54.38 -31.40
N VAL A 82 -50.04 55.53 -31.92
CA VAL A 82 -50.33 56.16 -33.24
C VAL A 82 -49.20 57.18 -33.52
N GLU A 83 -48.18 56.88 -34.35
CA GLU A 83 -47.98 57.16 -35.80
C GLU A 83 -47.91 58.63 -36.27
N ALA A 84 -46.74 59.05 -36.81
CA ALA A 84 -46.53 59.46 -38.21
C ALA A 84 -45.11 60.04 -38.50
N ASP A 85 -44.29 59.21 -39.17
CA ASP A 85 -43.25 59.36 -40.24
C ASP A 85 -42.76 60.74 -40.77
N PRO A 86 -41.72 60.85 -41.66
CA PRO A 86 -40.43 60.12 -41.84
C PRO A 86 -39.19 61.05 -41.87
N GLY A 87 -37.96 60.51 -41.77
CA GLY A 87 -36.78 61.30 -42.15
C GLY A 87 -35.37 60.80 -41.78
N ASN A 88 -35.01 59.58 -42.18
CA ASN A 88 -33.64 59.13 -42.53
C ASN A 88 -32.47 59.41 -41.53
N LYS A 89 -32.00 58.36 -40.81
CA LYS A 89 -30.59 57.89 -40.77
C LYS A 89 -30.33 56.80 -39.71
N MET A 90 -29.80 55.67 -40.18
CA MET A 90 -28.94 54.66 -39.52
C MET A 90 -29.34 54.17 -38.12
N GLY A 91 -29.92 52.96 -38.05
CA GLY A 91 -30.24 52.27 -36.80
C GLY A 91 -29.02 51.75 -36.04
N GLN A 92 -29.01 51.98 -34.72
CA GLN A 92 -28.22 51.22 -33.75
C GLN A 92 -29.04 50.02 -33.28
N VAL A 93 -28.49 48.81 -33.47
CA VAL A 93 -29.05 47.54 -32.99
C VAL A 93 -28.63 47.33 -31.52
N LYS A 94 -29.58 47.11 -30.61
CA LYS A 94 -29.30 46.60 -29.25
C LYS A 94 -28.96 45.11 -29.34
N ALA A 95 -27.72 44.73 -29.05
CA ALA A 95 -27.30 43.33 -28.99
C ALA A 95 -27.77 42.65 -27.69
N LYS A 96 -28.50 41.54 -27.81
CA LYS A 96 -28.80 40.58 -26.74
C LYS A 96 -27.59 39.68 -26.53
N ALA A 97 -27.33 39.21 -25.31
CA ALA A 97 -26.28 38.22 -25.06
C ALA A 97 -26.69 36.88 -25.69
N ASP A 98 -25.84 36.31 -26.53
CA ASP A 98 -26.05 34.99 -27.13
C ASP A 98 -25.45 33.92 -26.20
N LYS A 99 -26.23 32.85 -25.99
CA LYS A 99 -25.81 31.68 -25.22
C LYS A 99 -25.45 30.58 -26.23
N ASP A 100 -24.19 30.17 -26.29
CA ASP A 100 -23.74 29.15 -27.23
C ASP A 100 -23.98 27.76 -26.62
N PRO A 101 -24.83 26.88 -27.22
CA PRO A 101 -25.26 25.64 -26.56
C PRO A 101 -24.17 24.56 -26.44
N ALA A 102 -22.99 24.73 -27.05
CA ALA A 102 -21.97 23.68 -27.10
C ALA A 102 -20.96 23.68 -25.93
N ASP A 103 -20.77 24.80 -25.21
CA ASP A 103 -19.70 24.98 -24.21
C ASP A 103 -20.16 25.70 -22.92
N GLY A 104 -21.48 25.93 -22.76
CA GLY A 104 -22.03 26.62 -21.59
C GLY A 104 -21.61 28.10 -21.42
N SER A 105 -20.82 28.64 -22.36
CA SER A 105 -20.29 30.00 -22.32
C SER A 105 -21.37 31.05 -22.64
N VAL A 106 -21.28 32.20 -21.95
CA VAL A 106 -22.12 33.37 -22.23
C VAL A 106 -21.24 34.44 -22.87
N ARG A 107 -21.68 35.00 -24.00
CA ARG A 107 -20.92 36.04 -24.73
C ARG A 107 -21.73 37.32 -24.92
N LYS A 108 -21.07 38.46 -24.82
CA LYS A 108 -21.68 39.78 -25.04
C LYS A 108 -20.70 40.78 -25.65
N TYR A 109 -21.20 41.66 -26.50
CA TYR A 109 -20.40 42.74 -27.10
C TYR A 109 -20.39 43.98 -26.19
N PHE A 110 -19.20 44.44 -25.81
CA PHE A 110 -18.99 45.60 -24.94
C PHE A 110 -18.39 46.78 -25.73
N THR A 111 -18.81 47.99 -25.37
CA THR A 111 -18.37 49.25 -26.01
C THR A 111 -17.92 50.24 -24.95
N ALA A 112 -16.98 51.13 -25.27
CA ALA A 112 -16.47 52.12 -24.31
C ALA A 112 -17.53 53.15 -23.85
N GLN A 113 -18.61 53.35 -24.61
CA GLN A 113 -19.61 54.39 -24.39
C GLN A 113 -20.75 53.98 -23.44
N LYS A 114 -20.74 52.77 -22.89
CA LYS A 114 -21.86 52.28 -22.07
C LYS A 114 -21.40 51.27 -21.03
N SER A 115 -21.93 51.40 -19.81
CA SER A 115 -21.81 50.36 -18.79
C SER A 115 -22.63 49.13 -19.15
N ASP A 116 -22.03 47.94 -19.00
CA ASP A 116 -22.73 46.68 -19.23
C ASP A 116 -22.18 45.53 -18.36
N SER A 117 -22.90 44.42 -18.31
CA SER A 117 -22.50 43.23 -17.54
C SER A 117 -22.87 41.90 -18.22
N ILE A 118 -22.17 40.85 -17.80
CA ILE A 118 -22.37 39.45 -18.22
C ILE A 118 -22.14 38.52 -17.01
N SER A 119 -22.89 37.41 -16.93
CA SER A 119 -22.79 36.47 -15.81
C SER A 119 -23.06 35.03 -16.25
N VAL A 120 -22.42 34.08 -15.56
CA VAL A 120 -22.64 32.63 -15.69
C VAL A 120 -22.42 31.98 -14.33
N ALA A 121 -23.36 31.14 -13.89
CA ALA A 121 -23.26 30.21 -12.75
C ALA A 121 -22.25 30.60 -11.65
N GLY A 122 -22.49 31.69 -10.92
CA GLY A 122 -21.66 32.10 -9.78
C GLY A 122 -20.53 33.09 -10.10
N GLY A 123 -20.20 33.28 -11.36
CA GLY A 123 -19.28 34.29 -11.89
C GLY A 123 -19.99 35.43 -12.62
N SER A 124 -19.50 36.65 -12.45
CA SER A 124 -20.00 37.82 -13.17
C SER A 124 -18.93 38.87 -13.42
N LEU A 125 -19.10 39.58 -14.54
CA LEU A 125 -18.28 40.69 -14.98
C LEU A 125 -19.16 41.92 -15.20
N ALA A 126 -18.78 43.04 -14.61
CA ALA A 126 -19.38 44.34 -14.81
C ALA A 126 -18.32 45.33 -15.31
N VAL A 127 -18.61 45.96 -16.44
CA VAL A 127 -17.73 46.94 -17.09
C VAL A 127 -18.44 48.29 -17.07
N ALA A 128 -17.84 49.29 -16.44
CA ALA A 128 -18.39 50.64 -16.44
C ALA A 128 -18.05 51.40 -17.73
N GLU A 129 -18.82 52.44 -18.03
CA GLU A 129 -18.54 53.38 -19.13
C GLU A 129 -17.10 53.93 -19.04
N GLY A 130 -16.42 54.04 -20.18
CA GLY A 130 -15.05 54.51 -20.30
C GLY A 130 -13.95 53.50 -19.93
N ARG A 131 -14.31 52.27 -19.48
CA ARG A 131 -13.32 51.29 -18.98
C ARG A 131 -12.76 50.35 -20.04
N MET A 132 -13.39 50.24 -21.22
CA MET A 132 -12.89 49.41 -22.32
C MET A 132 -11.83 50.17 -23.13
N LEU A 133 -10.68 49.54 -23.41
CA LEU A 133 -9.66 50.11 -24.32
C LEU A 133 -10.17 50.17 -25.77
N ARG A 134 -10.91 49.15 -26.18
CA ARG A 134 -11.52 49.02 -27.51
C ARG A 134 -12.80 48.19 -27.42
N PRO A 135 -13.80 48.43 -28.28
CA PRO A 135 -14.99 47.57 -28.35
C PRO A 135 -14.60 46.11 -28.63
N ALA A 136 -15.15 45.17 -27.87
CA ALA A 136 -14.81 43.74 -27.97
C ALA A 136 -15.97 42.83 -27.51
N SER A 137 -16.05 41.64 -28.09
CA SER A 137 -16.89 40.55 -27.59
C SER A 137 -16.19 39.85 -26.44
N LEU A 138 -16.76 39.90 -25.24
CA LEU A 138 -16.24 39.24 -24.05
C LEU A 138 -17.12 38.04 -23.71
N SER A 139 -16.52 36.94 -23.24
CA SER A 139 -17.26 35.78 -22.76
C SER A 139 -16.75 35.25 -21.43
N ILE A 140 -17.66 34.62 -20.70
CA ILE A 140 -17.40 33.93 -19.43
C ILE A 140 -17.96 32.50 -19.52
N SER A 141 -17.17 31.52 -19.10
CA SER A 141 -17.59 30.12 -18.95
C SER A 141 -17.16 29.56 -17.60
N ALA A 142 -17.94 28.62 -17.09
CA ALA A 142 -17.57 27.78 -15.95
C ALA A 142 -16.57 26.72 -16.43
N VAL A 143 -15.57 26.41 -15.60
CA VAL A 143 -14.50 25.45 -15.91
C VAL A 143 -14.39 24.45 -14.76
N ASP A 144 -14.19 23.18 -15.11
CA ASP A 144 -13.95 22.08 -14.19
C ASP A 144 -12.46 21.98 -13.82
N SER A 145 -12.16 21.37 -12.67
CA SER A 145 -10.79 21.22 -12.16
C SER A 145 -9.80 20.53 -13.10
N LEU A 146 -10.27 19.67 -14.01
CA LEU A 146 -9.44 19.01 -15.03
C LEU A 146 -8.94 19.96 -16.13
N ASP A 147 -9.65 21.05 -16.38
CA ASP A 147 -9.37 22.02 -17.44
C ASP A 147 -8.75 23.33 -16.91
N LEU A 148 -8.53 23.40 -15.59
CA LEU A 148 -7.82 24.49 -14.93
C LEU A 148 -6.31 24.23 -14.87
N PRO A 149 -5.49 25.29 -14.93
CA PRO A 149 -4.06 25.19 -14.63
C PRO A 149 -3.80 24.66 -13.21
N GLU A 150 -2.65 24.01 -13.00
CA GLU A 150 -2.23 23.53 -11.68
C GLU A 150 -2.18 24.70 -10.67
N LEU A 151 -2.58 24.42 -9.43
CA LEU A 151 -2.56 25.39 -8.34
C LEU A 151 -1.13 25.59 -7.82
N ASP A 152 -0.78 26.81 -7.44
CA ASP A 152 0.50 27.12 -6.80
C ASP A 152 0.64 26.40 -5.45
N PHE A 153 1.90 26.16 -5.03
CA PHE A 153 2.19 25.53 -3.75
C PHE A 153 1.50 26.27 -2.60
N ALA A 154 0.81 25.50 -1.75
CA ALA A 154 0.03 25.98 -0.63
C ALA A 154 -1.22 26.82 -0.98
N MET A 155 -1.63 26.89 -2.24
CA MET A 155 -2.91 27.50 -2.62
C MET A 155 -4.05 26.47 -2.56
N CYS A 156 -5.15 26.82 -1.88
CA CYS A 156 -6.37 26.02 -1.82
C CYS A 156 -7.49 26.71 -2.62
N ASN A 157 -8.07 26.03 -3.60
CA ASN A 157 -9.19 26.53 -4.38
C ASN A 157 -10.51 26.42 -3.60
N VAL A 158 -11.13 27.57 -3.34
CA VAL A 158 -12.39 27.69 -2.59
C VAL A 158 -13.54 28.19 -3.47
N THR A 159 -13.41 28.11 -4.79
CA THR A 159 -14.41 28.59 -5.75
C THR A 159 -15.75 27.84 -5.57
N GLY A 160 -16.84 28.61 -5.62
CA GLY A 160 -18.21 28.14 -5.46
C GLY A 160 -18.96 28.11 -6.80
N GLU A 161 -19.95 27.22 -6.89
CA GLU A 161 -20.76 26.88 -8.07
C GLU A 161 -20.02 26.22 -9.25
N SER A 162 -18.71 26.47 -9.40
CA SER A 162 -17.80 25.79 -10.34
C SER A 162 -16.40 25.66 -9.72
N ASP A 163 -15.52 24.87 -10.32
CA ASP A 163 -14.11 24.80 -9.90
C ASP A 163 -13.31 26.05 -10.33
N GLY A 164 -13.71 26.74 -11.40
CA GLY A 164 -13.13 28.02 -11.83
C GLY A 164 -13.92 28.66 -12.96
N TYR A 165 -13.46 29.82 -13.44
CA TYR A 165 -14.11 30.57 -14.52
C TYR A 165 -13.09 31.05 -15.55
N ARG A 166 -13.39 30.85 -16.84
CA ARG A 166 -12.57 31.32 -17.95
C ARG A 166 -13.15 32.56 -18.57
N PHE A 167 -12.34 33.62 -18.65
CA PHE A 167 -12.70 34.89 -19.28
C PHE A 167 -11.96 35.03 -20.61
N LEU A 168 -12.71 35.25 -21.70
CA LEU A 168 -12.15 35.38 -23.04
C LEU A 168 -12.55 36.71 -23.70
N PRO A 169 -11.73 37.21 -24.64
CA PRO A 169 -10.42 36.70 -25.04
C PRO A 169 -9.35 36.97 -23.96
N HIS A 170 -8.28 36.19 -23.93
CA HIS A 170 -7.20 36.44 -22.97
C HIS A 170 -6.51 37.79 -23.21
N GLY A 171 -5.87 38.33 -22.20
CA GLY A 171 -5.10 39.58 -22.30
C GLY A 171 -5.77 40.80 -21.67
N THR A 172 -5.16 41.97 -21.88
CA THR A 172 -5.64 43.24 -21.36
C THR A 172 -6.69 43.87 -22.26
N HIS A 173 -7.86 44.16 -21.68
CA HIS A 173 -8.99 44.75 -22.41
C HIS A 173 -9.51 46.06 -21.79
N PHE A 174 -9.05 46.39 -20.58
CA PHE A 174 -9.51 47.52 -19.80
C PHE A 174 -8.44 48.57 -19.58
N THR A 175 -8.87 49.80 -19.31
CA THR A 175 -7.99 50.88 -18.82
C THR A 175 -7.45 50.53 -17.44
N ASP A 176 -6.48 51.30 -16.94
CA ASP A 176 -5.85 51.09 -15.61
C ASP A 176 -6.84 50.99 -14.45
N GLU A 177 -8.04 51.58 -14.60
CA GLU A 177 -9.05 51.53 -13.56
C GLU A 177 -9.84 50.20 -13.54
N GLY A 178 -9.74 49.37 -14.58
CA GLY A 178 -10.21 47.98 -14.63
C GLY A 178 -11.73 47.77 -14.70
N ALA A 179 -12.14 46.53 -14.98
CA ALA A 179 -13.50 46.02 -14.81
C ALA A 179 -13.69 45.37 -13.44
N THR A 180 -14.94 45.24 -13.00
CA THR A 180 -15.28 44.58 -11.73
C THR A 180 -15.72 43.15 -12.00
N ILE A 181 -15.06 42.18 -11.37
CA ILE A 181 -15.47 40.79 -11.36
C ILE A 181 -16.05 40.44 -9.99
N ARG A 182 -16.97 39.47 -10.01
CA ARG A 182 -17.54 38.91 -8.80
C ARG A 182 -17.69 37.41 -8.97
N LEU A 183 -16.98 36.66 -8.13
CA LEU A 183 -16.97 35.19 -8.12
C LEU A 183 -17.46 34.67 -6.77
N LYS A 184 -18.30 33.63 -6.78
CA LYS A 184 -18.74 32.95 -5.56
C LYS A 184 -17.65 32.05 -4.97
N TYR A 185 -17.69 31.86 -3.66
CA TYR A 185 -16.85 30.89 -2.94
C TYR A 185 -17.72 29.93 -2.15
N ASP A 186 -17.17 28.76 -1.84
CA ASP A 186 -17.78 27.73 -1.01
C ASP A 186 -17.16 27.73 0.39
N ARG A 187 -17.99 27.96 1.41
CA ARG A 187 -17.57 27.99 2.80
C ARG A 187 -17.01 26.67 3.30
N THR A 188 -17.47 25.55 2.72
CA THR A 188 -17.02 24.21 3.14
C THR A 188 -15.62 23.89 2.63
N LYS A 189 -15.11 24.63 1.64
CA LYS A 189 -13.77 24.47 1.07
C LYS A 189 -12.71 25.34 1.77
N ILE A 190 -13.11 26.25 2.68
CA ILE A 190 -12.16 27.11 3.40
C ILE A 190 -11.32 26.26 4.36
N PRO A 191 -9.97 26.27 4.26
CA PRO A 191 -9.11 25.51 5.15
C PRO A 191 -9.22 25.94 6.62
N SER A 192 -8.95 25.00 7.54
CA SER A 192 -8.89 25.29 8.98
C SER A 192 -7.85 26.37 9.29
N GLY A 193 -8.21 27.37 10.11
CA GLY A 193 -7.35 28.51 10.44
C GLY A 193 -7.58 29.75 9.57
N TYR A 194 -8.35 29.63 8.49
CA TYR A 194 -8.68 30.73 7.58
C TYR A 194 -10.16 31.10 7.65
N THR A 195 -10.44 32.36 7.34
CA THR A 195 -11.77 32.95 7.34
C THR A 195 -12.16 33.42 5.93
N GLU A 196 -13.41 33.81 5.75
CA GLU A 196 -13.88 34.40 4.49
C GLU A 196 -13.10 35.66 4.10
N ASP A 197 -12.51 36.36 5.08
CA ASP A 197 -11.70 37.57 4.86
C ASP A 197 -10.30 37.26 4.30
N ASP A 198 -9.90 36.00 4.23
CA ASP A 198 -8.62 35.55 3.68
C ASP A 198 -8.72 35.15 2.19
N ILE A 199 -9.95 35.06 1.67
CA ILE A 199 -10.20 34.67 0.28
C ILE A 199 -9.86 35.82 -0.68
N HIS A 200 -9.08 35.49 -1.71
CA HIS A 200 -8.75 36.40 -2.81
C HIS A 200 -9.13 35.77 -4.16
N THR A 201 -9.45 36.62 -5.13
CA THR A 201 -9.61 36.16 -6.52
C THR A 201 -8.25 36.17 -7.20
N TYR A 202 -7.88 35.07 -7.84
CA TYR A 202 -6.64 34.92 -8.59
C TYR A 202 -6.93 34.78 -10.07
N TYR A 203 -6.05 35.30 -10.91
CA TYR A 203 -6.00 34.98 -12.34
C TYR A 203 -4.73 34.21 -12.65
N TYR A 204 -4.77 33.30 -13.63
CA TYR A 204 -3.58 32.56 -14.05
C TYR A 204 -2.77 33.39 -15.04
N ASP A 205 -1.50 33.65 -14.72
CA ASP A 205 -0.55 34.28 -15.63
C ASP A 205 0.11 33.19 -16.48
N THR A 206 -0.24 33.15 -17.77
CA THR A 206 0.28 32.14 -18.70
C THR A 206 1.74 32.34 -19.09
N GLU A 207 2.31 33.53 -18.91
CA GLU A 207 3.72 33.79 -19.20
C GLU A 207 4.63 33.34 -18.05
N GLN A 208 4.19 33.59 -16.81
CA GLN A 208 4.94 33.23 -15.60
C GLN A 208 4.57 31.86 -15.04
N GLY A 209 3.45 31.28 -15.48
CA GLY A 209 3.02 29.93 -15.12
C GLY A 209 2.48 29.78 -13.70
N HIS A 210 1.99 30.86 -13.09
CA HIS A 210 1.50 30.86 -11.70
C HIS A 210 0.27 31.75 -11.51
N TRP A 211 -0.40 31.64 -10.36
CA TRP A 211 -1.60 32.39 -10.03
C TRP A 211 -1.26 33.74 -9.39
N VAL A 212 -1.90 34.81 -9.85
CA VAL A 212 -1.66 36.18 -9.40
C VAL A 212 -2.95 36.76 -8.80
N ALA A 213 -2.85 37.31 -7.58
CA ALA A 213 -4.00 37.89 -6.88
C ALA A 213 -4.48 39.17 -7.58
N LEU A 214 -5.79 39.31 -7.72
CA LEU A 214 -6.44 40.53 -8.19
C LEU A 214 -6.72 41.49 -7.01
N ASP A 215 -6.75 42.78 -7.33
CA ASP A 215 -7.12 43.83 -6.38
C ASP A 215 -8.52 43.59 -5.83
N ARG A 216 -8.60 43.20 -4.55
CA ARG A 216 -9.86 42.91 -3.86
C ARG A 216 -10.58 44.20 -3.47
N VAL A 217 -11.84 44.32 -3.87
CA VAL A 217 -12.73 45.44 -3.49
C VAL A 217 -13.45 45.13 -2.18
N LYS A 218 -14.08 43.95 -2.10
CA LYS A 218 -14.78 43.47 -0.89
C LYS A 218 -15.01 41.96 -0.91
N VAL A 219 -15.18 41.38 0.27
CA VAL A 219 -15.78 40.05 0.45
C VAL A 219 -17.20 40.25 0.95
N ASP A 220 -18.17 39.73 0.22
CA ASP A 220 -19.59 39.80 0.58
C ASP A 220 -20.00 38.47 1.23
N LYS A 221 -20.10 38.48 2.57
CA LYS A 221 -20.39 37.30 3.39
C LYS A 221 -21.86 36.88 3.32
N GLU A 222 -22.78 37.79 3.01
CA GLU A 222 -24.19 37.44 2.87
C GLU A 222 -24.43 36.65 1.57
N LEU A 223 -23.76 37.06 0.49
CA LEU A 223 -23.93 36.46 -0.82
C LEU A 223 -22.82 35.47 -1.21
N ALA A 224 -21.92 35.15 -0.27
CA ALA A 224 -20.78 34.24 -0.41
C ALA A 224 -19.97 34.49 -1.69
N CYS A 225 -19.53 35.73 -1.91
CA CYS A 225 -18.76 36.09 -3.10
C CYS A 225 -17.66 37.12 -2.84
N VAL A 226 -16.58 37.04 -3.61
CA VAL A 226 -15.50 38.02 -3.64
C VAL A 226 -15.71 38.96 -4.82
N VAL A 227 -15.56 40.26 -4.59
CA VAL A 227 -15.58 41.30 -5.62
C VAL A 227 -14.16 41.82 -5.80
N SER A 228 -13.62 41.73 -7.01
CA SER A 228 -12.26 42.15 -7.35
C SER A 228 -12.25 43.03 -8.61
N LYS A 229 -11.19 43.81 -8.79
CA LYS A 229 -10.91 44.53 -10.03
C LYS A 229 -9.97 43.72 -10.90
N THR A 230 -10.18 43.77 -12.21
CA THR A 230 -9.28 43.17 -13.19
C THR A 230 -9.04 44.07 -14.39
N THR A 231 -7.81 44.08 -14.89
CA THR A 231 -7.43 44.68 -16.17
C THR A 231 -7.13 43.62 -17.24
N HIS A 232 -7.05 42.34 -16.83
CA HIS A 232 -6.57 41.22 -17.63
C HIS A 232 -7.52 40.01 -17.55
N PHE A 233 -7.71 39.31 -18.66
CA PHE A 233 -8.55 38.11 -18.73
C PHE A 233 -7.73 36.86 -18.97
N THR A 234 -7.96 35.84 -18.14
CA THR A 234 -7.50 34.45 -18.24
C THR A 234 -8.47 33.57 -17.44
N ASP A 235 -7.99 32.42 -16.97
CA ASP A 235 -8.67 31.59 -15.99
C ASP A 235 -8.58 32.23 -14.60
N MET A 236 -9.69 32.21 -13.87
CA MET A 236 -9.80 32.83 -12.56
C MET A 236 -10.47 31.91 -11.54
N ILE A 237 -9.97 31.95 -10.31
CA ILE A 237 -10.48 31.19 -9.17
C ILE A 237 -10.54 32.06 -7.92
N ASN A 238 -11.38 31.69 -6.96
CA ASN A 238 -11.24 32.15 -5.59
C ASN A 238 -10.35 31.15 -4.84
N GLY A 239 -9.29 31.66 -4.20
CA GLY A 239 -8.32 30.85 -3.47
C GLY A 239 -7.95 31.43 -2.12
N VAL A 240 -7.39 30.57 -1.28
CA VAL A 240 -6.70 30.94 -0.04
C VAL A 240 -5.26 30.44 -0.16
N ILE A 241 -4.27 31.32 -0.05
CA ILE A 241 -2.87 30.92 0.07
C ILE A 241 -2.61 30.60 1.53
N GLN A 242 -2.36 29.33 1.81
CA GLN A 242 -1.80 28.91 3.07
C GLN A 242 -0.35 29.39 3.07
N ALA A 243 -0.03 30.37 3.91
CA ALA A 243 1.38 30.62 4.17
C ALA A 243 1.95 29.31 4.75
N PRO A 244 3.14 28.84 4.31
CA PRO A 244 3.88 27.93 5.16
C PRO A 244 4.07 28.70 6.46
N GLU A 245 3.31 28.33 7.48
CA GLU A 245 3.45 28.90 8.81
C GLU A 245 4.95 28.82 9.11
N SER A 246 5.64 29.97 9.06
CA SER A 246 6.97 30.10 9.64
C SER A 246 6.77 29.58 11.03
N PRO A 247 7.46 28.50 11.45
CA PRO A 247 7.07 27.67 12.58
C PRO A 247 6.62 28.64 13.63
N GLU A 248 5.29 28.77 13.76
CA GLU A 248 4.79 29.71 14.73
C GLU A 248 5.46 29.18 15.98
N THR A 249 6.12 30.10 16.67
CA THR A 249 6.57 29.78 18.01
C THR A 249 5.28 29.33 18.65
N GLU A 250 5.05 28.00 18.71
CA GLU A 250 4.10 27.39 19.59
C GLU A 250 4.49 28.07 20.87
N GLY A 251 3.69 29.06 21.24
CA GLY A 251 3.89 29.76 22.46
C GLY A 251 3.94 28.61 23.43
N PHE A 252 5.10 28.43 24.05
CA PHE A 252 5.26 27.59 25.21
C PHE A 252 4.23 28.15 26.19
N ALA A 253 2.99 27.70 26.05
CA ALA A 253 1.91 27.89 26.97
C ALA A 253 2.21 26.80 27.98
N PRO A 254 2.88 27.15 29.09
CA PRO A 254 3.23 26.15 30.06
C PRO A 254 1.89 25.71 30.65
N THR A 255 1.49 24.46 30.40
CA THR A 255 0.43 23.79 31.16
C THR A 255 -0.88 24.61 31.30
N MET A 256 -1.38 25.21 30.21
CA MET A 256 -2.75 25.74 30.23
C MET A 256 -3.71 24.55 30.09
N MET A 257 -4.38 24.16 31.19
CA MET A 257 -5.50 23.21 31.16
C MET A 257 -6.72 23.91 30.54
N ASN A 258 -6.70 24.11 29.23
CA ASN A 258 -7.85 24.60 28.47
C ASN A 258 -8.55 23.42 27.79
N ASP A 259 -9.88 23.39 27.92
CA ASP A 259 -10.80 22.40 27.35
C ASP A 259 -10.54 20.94 27.73
N ILE A 260 -10.94 20.57 28.96
CA ILE A 260 -11.32 19.17 29.21
C ILE A 260 -12.54 18.89 28.35
N LYS A 261 -12.31 18.38 27.13
CA LYS A 261 -13.38 17.87 26.26
C LYS A 261 -14.16 16.82 27.05
N ALA A 262 -15.50 16.91 27.01
CA ALA A 262 -16.34 15.85 27.53
C ALA A 262 -15.92 14.52 26.90
N ALA A 263 -15.81 13.46 27.72
CA ALA A 263 -15.41 12.15 27.24
C ALA A 263 -16.35 11.69 26.12
N ASP A 264 -15.81 11.53 24.92
CA ASP A 264 -16.53 10.93 23.80
C ASP A 264 -16.43 9.40 23.96
N PRO A 265 -17.55 8.69 24.20
CA PRO A 265 -17.54 7.24 24.37
C PRO A 265 -17.14 6.48 23.10
N THR A 266 -17.05 7.16 21.96
CA THR A 266 -16.58 6.61 20.68
C THR A 266 -15.14 6.98 20.34
N ALA A 267 -14.53 7.91 21.06
CA ALA A 267 -13.13 8.25 20.86
C ALA A 267 -12.23 7.04 21.16
N LYS A 268 -11.24 6.80 20.31
CA LYS A 268 -10.30 5.67 20.40
C LYS A 268 -10.92 4.27 20.20
N LEU A 269 -12.15 4.18 19.68
CA LEU A 269 -12.62 2.94 19.07
C LEU A 269 -11.88 2.75 17.75
N ASN A 270 -10.99 1.75 17.71
CA ASN A 270 -10.23 1.49 16.50
C ASN A 270 -11.12 0.80 15.44
N ILE A 271 -11.56 1.59 14.45
CA ILE A 271 -12.36 1.10 13.33
C ILE A 271 -11.40 0.61 12.25
N ILE A 272 -11.52 -0.67 11.89
CA ILE A 272 -10.74 -1.24 10.78
C ILE A 272 -11.35 -0.75 9.47
N ALA A 273 -10.54 -0.09 8.64
CA ALA A 273 -10.90 0.24 7.27
C ALA A 273 -11.07 -1.04 6.43
N PRO A 274 -11.92 -1.06 5.40
CA PRO A 274 -12.04 -2.21 4.51
C PRO A 274 -10.68 -2.57 3.88
N PRO A 275 -10.44 -3.85 3.54
CA PRO A 275 -9.18 -4.27 2.94
C PRO A 275 -8.89 -3.45 1.69
N SER A 276 -7.66 -2.96 1.57
CA SER A 276 -7.21 -2.25 0.37
C SER A 276 -6.26 -3.12 -0.43
N ALA A 277 -6.39 -3.06 -1.76
CA ALA A 277 -5.45 -3.70 -2.66
C ALA A 277 -4.17 -2.87 -2.75
N ASN A 278 -3.00 -3.53 -2.75
CA ASN A 278 -1.74 -2.89 -3.07
C ASN A 278 -1.40 -3.03 -4.57
N ASN A 279 -0.28 -2.46 -5.00
CA ASN A 279 0.23 -2.55 -6.37
C ASN A 279 0.59 -3.99 -6.83
N ARG A 280 0.56 -4.97 -5.93
CA ARG A 280 0.74 -6.41 -6.23
C ARG A 280 -0.60 -7.15 -6.31
N GLY A 281 -1.73 -6.48 -6.09
CA GLY A 281 -3.06 -7.08 -6.06
C GLY A 281 -3.37 -7.83 -4.76
N SER A 282 -2.50 -7.77 -3.75
CA SER A 282 -2.75 -8.42 -2.47
C SER A 282 -3.63 -7.53 -1.58
N ALA A 283 -4.53 -8.15 -0.82
CA ALA A 283 -5.40 -7.46 0.13
C ALA A 283 -4.66 -7.25 1.46
N ASN A 284 -4.72 -6.03 1.99
CA ASN A 284 -4.04 -5.67 3.23
C ASN A 284 -5.02 -5.07 4.24
N LEU A 285 -4.85 -5.44 5.51
CA LEU A 285 -5.53 -4.82 6.65
C LEU A 285 -4.51 -4.53 7.75
N GLN A 286 -4.78 -3.52 8.56
CA GLN A 286 -3.99 -3.21 9.73
C GLN A 286 -4.91 -2.88 10.89
N TYR A 287 -4.52 -3.31 12.08
CA TYR A 287 -5.17 -2.96 13.33
C TYR A 287 -4.10 -2.60 14.36
N ALA A 288 -3.99 -1.30 14.65
CA ALA A 288 -3.06 -0.80 15.64
C ALA A 288 -3.60 -1.01 17.05
N PHE A 289 -2.72 -1.25 18.01
CA PHE A 289 -3.07 -1.21 19.42
C PHE A 289 -2.96 0.24 19.92
N GLU A 290 -4.00 0.72 20.58
CA GLU A 290 -3.98 2.03 21.21
C GLU A 290 -3.04 2.00 22.42
N MET A 291 -2.01 2.86 22.38
CA MET A 291 -1.09 3.06 23.49
C MET A 291 -1.43 4.32 24.28
N PRO A 292 -1.10 4.37 25.59
CA PRO A 292 -1.17 5.62 26.34
C PRO A 292 -0.19 6.65 25.75
N PRO A 293 -0.57 7.95 25.69
CA PRO A 293 0.36 8.98 25.28
C PRO A 293 1.54 9.04 26.26
N ALA A 294 2.75 9.00 25.73
CA ALA A 294 3.98 9.19 26.49
C ALA A 294 4.46 10.65 26.41
N ARG A 295 5.35 11.04 27.33
CA ARG A 295 6.02 12.34 27.23
C ARG A 295 6.82 12.37 25.90
N ASN A 296 6.85 13.53 25.25
CA ASN A 296 7.50 13.72 23.94
C ASN A 296 6.95 12.81 22.80
N GLY A 297 5.81 12.14 23.00
CA GLY A 297 5.19 11.27 21.98
C GLY A 297 5.87 9.91 21.82
N MET A 298 6.79 9.55 22.69
CA MET A 298 7.62 8.34 22.60
C MET A 298 6.85 7.11 23.14
N ALA A 299 5.92 6.58 22.33
CA ALA A 299 5.10 5.41 22.66
C ALA A 299 5.36 4.24 21.68
N PRO A 300 5.30 2.97 22.13
CA PRO A 300 5.47 1.83 21.24
C PRO A 300 4.41 1.77 20.13
N SER A 301 4.82 1.62 18.87
CA SER A 301 3.86 1.37 17.79
C SER A 301 3.72 -0.13 17.57
N LEU A 302 2.68 -0.74 18.15
CA LEU A 302 2.34 -2.15 17.95
C LEU A 302 0.99 -2.31 17.28
N GLY A 303 0.84 -3.36 16.49
CA GLY A 303 -0.41 -3.71 15.84
C GLY A 303 -0.29 -5.02 15.08
N ILE A 304 -1.42 -5.50 14.59
CA ILE A 304 -1.49 -6.69 13.74
C ILE A 304 -1.73 -6.26 12.29
N SER A 305 -1.14 -6.99 11.36
CA SER A 305 -1.35 -6.76 9.93
C SER A 305 -1.77 -8.05 9.25
N TYR A 306 -2.66 -7.90 8.26
CA TYR A 306 -3.07 -8.95 7.36
C TYR A 306 -2.49 -8.70 5.97
N ASN A 307 -2.03 -9.77 5.32
CA ASN A 307 -1.75 -9.79 3.90
C ASN A 307 -2.32 -11.09 3.33
N SER A 308 -3.07 -11.02 2.23
CA SER A 308 -3.62 -12.20 1.56
C SER A 308 -2.55 -13.16 1.02
N ASP A 309 -1.36 -12.64 0.69
CA ASP A 309 -0.20 -13.45 0.30
C ASP A 309 0.62 -13.91 1.52
N GLY A 310 0.19 -13.50 2.71
CA GLY A 310 0.84 -13.78 3.98
C GLY A 310 0.80 -15.28 4.31
N GLY A 311 1.93 -15.76 4.84
CA GLY A 311 2.09 -17.14 5.27
C GLY A 311 1.41 -17.44 6.60
N ASN A 312 1.97 -18.38 7.36
CA ASN A 312 1.52 -18.69 8.71
C ASN A 312 2.25 -17.79 9.71
N GLY A 313 1.60 -16.74 10.23
CA GLY A 313 2.16 -15.77 11.17
C GLY A 313 1.68 -16.02 12.61
N TRP A 314 2.15 -15.24 13.60
CA TRP A 314 1.84 -15.51 15.01
C TRP A 314 0.34 -15.42 15.34
N LEU A 315 -0.44 -14.71 14.53
CA LEU A 315 -1.90 -14.60 14.63
C LEU A 315 -2.64 -15.48 13.61
N GLY A 316 -2.02 -16.57 13.17
CA GLY A 316 -2.61 -17.50 12.20
C GLY A 316 -2.28 -17.14 10.76
N HIS A 317 -3.00 -17.72 9.81
CA HIS A 317 -2.70 -17.55 8.39
C HIS A 317 -3.03 -16.14 7.91
N GLY A 318 -2.09 -15.50 7.20
CA GLY A 318 -2.21 -14.16 6.67
C GLY A 318 -1.99 -13.04 7.69
N TRP A 319 -2.12 -13.32 8.99
CA TRP A 319 -1.97 -12.34 10.07
C TRP A 319 -0.67 -12.50 10.85
N ASP A 320 0.00 -11.37 11.12
CA ASP A 320 1.17 -11.35 12.00
C ASP A 320 1.24 -10.07 12.83
N LEU A 321 2.10 -10.10 13.85
CA LEU A 321 2.41 -8.92 14.65
C LEU A 321 3.44 -8.05 13.91
N SER A 322 3.11 -6.79 13.69
CA SER A 322 3.97 -5.84 12.97
C SER A 322 5.07 -5.31 13.88
N VAL A 323 6.24 -5.96 13.87
CA VAL A 323 7.46 -5.49 14.56
C VAL A 323 8.62 -5.44 13.58
N PRO A 324 9.33 -4.31 13.46
CA PRO A 324 10.51 -4.21 12.60
C PRO A 324 11.57 -5.25 12.95
N SER A 325 12.22 -5.79 11.93
CA SER A 325 13.34 -6.71 12.11
C SER A 325 14.28 -6.67 10.90
N ILE A 326 15.53 -7.08 11.14
CA ILE A 326 16.48 -7.40 10.09
C ILE A 326 16.52 -8.91 9.93
N THR A 327 16.41 -9.39 8.70
CA THR A 327 16.37 -10.83 8.37
C THR A 327 17.30 -11.16 7.22
N LEU A 328 17.72 -12.43 7.15
CA LEU A 328 18.47 -12.94 6.01
C LEU A 328 17.57 -13.15 4.80
N ASP A 329 18.03 -12.71 3.63
CA ASP A 329 17.37 -12.97 2.36
C ASP A 329 17.70 -14.39 1.88
N THR A 330 16.68 -15.25 1.86
CA THR A 330 16.78 -16.67 1.50
C THR A 330 16.33 -16.97 0.06
N ARG A 331 16.03 -15.94 -0.74
CA ARG A 331 15.59 -16.11 -2.14
C ARG A 331 16.65 -16.75 -3.04
N TRP A 332 17.92 -16.64 -2.67
CA TRP A 332 19.07 -17.13 -3.43
C TRP A 332 19.64 -18.44 -2.90
N GLY A 333 18.88 -19.13 -2.04
CA GLY A 333 19.28 -20.37 -1.38
C GLY A 333 19.61 -20.17 0.09
N VAL A 334 20.07 -21.25 0.71
CA VAL A 334 20.43 -21.27 2.13
C VAL A 334 21.69 -20.42 2.36
N PRO A 335 21.71 -19.52 3.38
CA PRO A 335 22.89 -18.71 3.66
C PRO A 335 24.10 -19.58 4.05
N ARG A 336 25.30 -19.13 3.67
CA ARG A 336 26.54 -19.93 3.86
C ARG A 336 27.22 -19.67 5.21
N TYR A 337 26.97 -18.52 5.83
CA TYR A 337 27.50 -18.12 7.13
C TYR A 337 29.04 -18.15 7.20
N ASN A 338 29.73 -17.79 6.12
CA ASN A 338 31.19 -17.74 6.10
C ASN A 338 31.71 -16.74 7.15
N THR A 339 32.69 -17.14 7.94
CA THR A 339 33.28 -16.32 9.01
C THR A 339 34.28 -15.28 8.50
N GLU A 340 34.86 -15.49 7.32
CA GLU A 340 35.89 -14.62 6.73
C GLU A 340 35.32 -13.69 5.65
N GLU A 341 34.25 -14.12 4.98
CA GLU A 341 33.64 -13.41 3.85
C GLU A 341 32.18 -13.02 4.15
N GLU A 342 31.72 -11.93 3.54
CA GLU A 342 30.29 -11.57 3.53
C GLU A 342 29.55 -12.46 2.54
N THR A 343 28.86 -13.49 3.05
CA THR A 343 28.09 -14.43 2.23
C THR A 343 26.57 -14.31 2.39
N GLU A 344 26.12 -13.41 3.25
CA GLU A 344 24.71 -13.18 3.56
C GLU A 344 24.20 -11.89 2.91
N THR A 345 22.99 -11.95 2.36
CA THR A 345 22.23 -10.76 1.99
C THR A 345 21.18 -10.50 3.07
N TYR A 346 21.04 -9.24 3.47
CA TYR A 346 20.13 -8.84 4.56
C TYR A 346 18.97 -8.02 4.01
N SER A 347 17.87 -8.01 4.75
CA SER A 347 16.75 -7.10 4.53
C SER A 347 16.31 -6.45 5.83
N LEU A 348 16.02 -5.15 5.79
CA LEU A 348 15.44 -4.38 6.89
C LEU A 348 13.98 -4.13 6.55
N SER A 349 13.05 -4.70 7.31
CA SER A 349 11.60 -4.57 7.06
C SER A 349 11.19 -4.88 5.61
N GLY A 350 11.85 -5.87 4.98
CA GLY A 350 11.62 -6.27 3.58
C GLY A 350 12.44 -5.51 2.53
N SER A 351 13.08 -4.40 2.90
CA SER A 351 13.98 -3.64 2.02
C SER A 351 15.38 -4.25 2.02
N MET A 352 15.85 -4.71 0.87
CA MET A 352 17.17 -5.34 0.74
C MET A 352 18.30 -4.35 1.01
N LEU A 353 19.30 -4.82 1.77
CA LEU A 353 20.49 -4.06 2.11
C LEU A 353 21.68 -4.43 1.22
N SER A 354 22.54 -3.45 0.97
CA SER A 354 23.82 -3.58 0.26
C SER A 354 24.94 -2.90 1.03
N THR A 355 26.19 -3.30 0.79
CA THR A 355 27.39 -2.71 1.41
C THR A 355 28.38 -2.29 0.32
N MET A 356 29.26 -1.34 0.63
CA MET A 356 30.42 -1.02 -0.22
C MET A 356 31.50 -2.09 -0.04
N ASP A 357 32.33 -2.36 -1.04
CA ASP A 357 33.64 -3.02 -0.89
C ASP A 357 34.74 -2.01 -0.47
N ASP A 358 35.99 -2.46 -0.40
CA ASP A 358 37.12 -1.59 0.00
C ASP A 358 37.49 -0.54 -1.06
N ASN A 359 37.03 -0.71 -2.30
CA ASN A 359 37.20 0.23 -3.40
C ASN A 359 36.02 1.20 -3.54
N GLY A 360 35.01 1.10 -2.67
CA GLY A 360 33.80 1.92 -2.70
C GLY A 360 32.74 1.46 -3.70
N ALA A 361 32.87 0.27 -4.29
CA ALA A 361 31.86 -0.29 -5.18
C ALA A 361 30.73 -0.96 -4.40
N MET A 362 29.48 -0.78 -4.85
CA MET A 362 28.33 -1.46 -4.24
C MET A 362 28.37 -2.97 -4.49
N SER A 363 28.19 -3.74 -3.42
CA SER A 363 28.17 -5.20 -3.43
C SER A 363 26.99 -5.75 -2.63
N VAL A 364 26.52 -6.92 -3.06
CA VAL A 364 25.54 -7.77 -2.37
C VAL A 364 26.07 -9.20 -2.42
N ALA A 365 25.98 -9.95 -1.32
CA ALA A 365 26.69 -11.23 -1.20
C ALA A 365 26.33 -12.30 -2.25
N HIS A 366 25.16 -12.19 -2.89
CA HIS A 366 24.72 -13.10 -3.94
C HIS A 366 25.16 -12.67 -5.36
N ARG A 367 25.92 -11.57 -5.53
CA ARG A 367 26.45 -11.10 -6.82
C ARG A 367 27.89 -10.59 -6.70
N GLY A 368 28.69 -10.83 -7.74
CA GLY A 368 30.05 -10.32 -7.83
C GLY A 368 31.02 -11.07 -6.92
N ASP A 369 32.19 -10.46 -6.73
CA ASP A 369 33.25 -11.02 -5.90
C ASP A 369 32.89 -10.91 -4.41
N ARG A 370 33.34 -11.91 -3.65
CA ARG A 370 33.15 -11.93 -2.20
C ARG A 370 34.07 -10.92 -1.55
N ILE A 371 33.53 -10.24 -0.55
CA ILE A 371 34.25 -9.21 0.20
C ILE A 371 34.57 -9.74 1.60
N ALA A 372 35.71 -9.34 2.14
CA ALA A 372 36.12 -9.73 3.49
C ALA A 372 35.16 -9.15 4.55
N ARG A 373 34.89 -9.95 5.58
CA ARG A 373 34.08 -9.56 6.74
C ARG A 373 34.84 -8.56 7.61
N LYS A 374 34.10 -7.61 8.20
CA LYS A 374 34.62 -6.63 9.16
C LYS A 374 33.77 -6.63 10.42
N ALA A 375 34.38 -6.28 11.55
CA ALA A 375 33.68 -6.13 12.82
C ALA A 375 32.56 -5.09 12.72
N ASP A 376 32.87 -3.90 12.22
CA ASP A 376 31.87 -2.89 11.93
C ASP A 376 31.73 -2.74 10.41
N ARG A 377 30.50 -2.88 9.91
CA ARG A 377 30.20 -2.73 8.49
C ARG A 377 28.96 -1.88 8.27
N GLN A 378 29.09 -0.85 7.45
CA GLN A 378 27.97 0.00 7.07
C GLN A 378 27.21 -0.61 5.88
N PHE A 379 25.89 -0.60 5.99
CA PHE A 379 24.95 -1.03 4.97
C PHE A 379 24.05 0.13 4.53
N TYR A 380 23.41 -0.05 3.39
CA TYR A 380 22.54 0.93 2.75
C TYR A 380 21.31 0.20 2.20
N THR A 381 20.15 0.86 2.21
CA THR A 381 18.98 0.36 1.47
C THR A 381 19.25 0.49 -0.03
N ARG A 382 18.87 -0.53 -0.81
CA ARG A 382 19.09 -0.49 -2.27
C ARG A 382 18.22 0.56 -2.97
N GLN A 383 17.02 0.78 -2.47
CA GLN A 383 16.16 1.89 -2.86
C GLN A 383 16.23 2.94 -1.75
N GLY A 384 16.58 4.18 -2.12
CA GLY A 384 16.69 5.29 -1.18
C GLY A 384 15.33 5.85 -0.75
N GLY A 385 15.32 6.65 0.31
CA GLY A 385 14.13 7.35 0.83
C GLY A 385 14.36 7.85 2.25
N ASP A 386 14.81 6.94 3.11
CA ASP A 386 14.88 7.18 4.56
C ASP A 386 16.24 7.75 5.00
N PHE A 387 17.30 7.53 4.22
CA PHE A 387 18.70 7.93 4.48
C PHE A 387 19.19 7.61 5.91
N SER A 388 18.71 6.51 6.49
CA SER A 388 19.19 6.01 7.77
C SER A 388 20.62 5.50 7.65
N ARG A 389 21.42 5.70 8.70
CA ARG A 389 22.76 5.11 8.85
C ARG A 389 22.61 3.72 9.45
N ILE A 390 22.90 2.67 8.68
CA ILE A 390 22.75 1.27 9.09
C ILE A 390 24.14 0.67 9.31
N ILE A 391 24.45 0.23 10.52
CA ILE A 391 25.75 -0.35 10.88
C ILE A 391 25.52 -1.71 11.52
N ARG A 392 26.15 -2.76 10.97
CA ARG A 392 26.31 -4.04 11.64
C ARG A 392 27.52 -3.95 12.57
N LYS A 393 27.31 -4.35 13.83
CA LYS A 393 28.31 -4.34 14.92
C LYS A 393 28.62 -5.78 15.34
N GLY A 394 29.86 -6.21 15.17
CA GLY A 394 30.34 -7.56 15.46
C GLY A 394 30.88 -8.30 14.22
N ASP A 395 31.80 -9.23 14.46
CA ASP A 395 32.66 -9.83 13.45
C ASP A 395 32.27 -11.26 13.05
N SER A 396 31.26 -11.87 13.68
CA SER A 396 30.90 -13.27 13.46
C SER A 396 29.38 -13.45 13.24
N PRO A 397 28.97 -14.34 12.32
CA PRO A 397 27.57 -14.76 12.15
C PRO A 397 26.85 -15.22 13.43
N ALA A 398 27.58 -15.52 14.50
CA ALA A 398 27.03 -15.96 15.77
C ALA A 398 26.71 -14.84 16.76
N ASN A 399 27.25 -13.62 16.61
CA ASN A 399 27.28 -12.64 17.70
C ASN A 399 26.94 -11.18 17.32
N TYR A 400 26.86 -10.83 16.03
CA TYR A 400 26.65 -9.43 15.68
C TYR A 400 25.20 -8.98 15.91
N TYR A 401 25.05 -7.66 16.06
CA TYR A 401 23.79 -6.92 16.13
C TYR A 401 23.84 -5.73 15.16
N TRP A 402 22.74 -4.98 15.07
CA TRP A 402 22.65 -3.84 14.15
C TRP A 402 22.19 -2.59 14.87
N GLU A 403 22.76 -1.46 14.45
CA GLU A 403 22.31 -0.12 14.82
C GLU A 403 21.84 0.59 13.56
N VAL A 404 20.62 1.11 13.59
CA VAL A 404 20.06 1.97 12.54
C VAL A 404 19.79 3.33 13.16
N THR A 405 20.46 4.37 12.70
CA THR A 405 20.18 5.76 13.11
C THR A 405 19.37 6.44 12.01
N ASP A 406 18.19 6.96 12.32
CA ASP A 406 17.41 7.75 11.36
C ASP A 406 17.93 9.20 11.23
N LYS A 407 17.24 10.02 10.42
CA LYS A 407 17.62 11.42 10.19
C LYS A 407 17.38 12.31 11.41
N GLN A 408 16.48 11.90 12.29
CA GLN A 408 16.09 12.60 13.52
C GLN A 408 17.05 12.28 14.66
N GLY A 409 17.95 11.30 14.47
CA GLY A 409 18.93 10.87 15.46
C GLY A 409 18.41 9.78 16.39
N VAL A 410 17.23 9.20 16.11
CA VAL A 410 16.71 8.05 16.86
C VAL A 410 17.51 6.82 16.47
N VAL A 411 17.96 6.08 17.48
CA VAL A 411 18.75 4.86 17.32
C VAL A 411 17.86 3.65 17.54
N TYR A 412 17.77 2.80 16.52
CA TYR A 412 17.08 1.51 16.56
C TYR A 412 18.13 0.41 16.61
N THR A 413 18.15 -0.34 17.71
CA THR A 413 19.04 -1.47 17.92
C THR A 413 18.30 -2.76 17.62
N TYR A 414 18.82 -3.56 16.68
CA TYR A 414 18.26 -4.87 16.31
C TYR A 414 19.19 -5.99 16.75
N GLY A 415 18.66 -6.93 17.53
CA GLY A 415 19.40 -8.04 18.12
C GLY A 415 20.24 -7.67 19.33
N GLY A 416 21.08 -8.62 19.77
CA GLY A 416 21.72 -8.58 21.09
C GLY A 416 20.78 -9.01 22.22
N GLU A 417 21.34 -9.43 23.35
CA GLU A 417 20.61 -9.73 24.61
C GLU A 417 19.31 -10.56 24.45
N GLY A 418 19.36 -11.59 23.59
CA GLY A 418 18.22 -12.51 23.38
C GLY A 418 17.22 -12.10 22.31
N ALA A 419 17.30 -10.89 21.74
CA ALA A 419 16.45 -10.42 20.64
C ALA A 419 16.88 -10.98 19.26
N VAL A 420 17.36 -12.23 19.23
CA VAL A 420 17.91 -12.87 18.02
C VAL A 420 17.35 -14.28 17.85
N LEU A 421 16.93 -14.61 16.62
CA LEU A 421 16.66 -15.99 16.25
C LEU A 421 17.98 -16.65 15.82
N LYS A 422 18.40 -17.66 16.56
CA LYS A 422 19.65 -18.38 16.33
C LYS A 422 19.45 -19.88 16.29
N GLY A 423 20.32 -20.56 15.55
CA GLY A 423 20.31 -22.02 15.43
C GLY A 423 21.67 -22.57 15.08
N THR A 424 21.78 -23.89 15.08
CA THR A 424 23.02 -24.60 14.74
C THR A 424 22.95 -25.09 13.31
N ILE A 425 23.93 -24.72 12.50
CA ILE A 425 24.12 -25.24 11.15
C ILE A 425 25.27 -26.23 11.12
N THR A 426 25.27 -27.12 10.13
CA THR A 426 26.40 -28.00 9.80
C THR A 426 26.89 -27.64 8.40
N ASP A 427 28.16 -27.28 8.26
CA ASP A 427 28.75 -26.99 6.96
C ASP A 427 29.03 -28.27 6.14
N ILE A 428 29.48 -28.10 4.90
CA ILE A 428 29.79 -29.24 4.00
C ILE A 428 30.94 -30.11 4.50
N ASN A 429 31.79 -29.58 5.37
CA ASN A 429 32.91 -30.28 5.98
C ASN A 429 32.51 -30.99 7.28
N GLY A 430 31.25 -30.90 7.69
CA GLY A 430 30.72 -31.50 8.91
C GLY A 430 30.95 -30.64 10.17
N ASN A 431 31.45 -29.41 10.05
CA ASN A 431 31.62 -28.54 11.20
C ASN A 431 30.31 -27.90 11.60
N THR A 432 29.99 -27.96 12.89
CA THR A 432 28.78 -27.36 13.45
C THR A 432 29.09 -26.01 14.10
N ARG A 433 28.25 -25.00 13.86
CA ARG A 433 28.35 -23.70 14.55
C ARG A 433 26.98 -23.05 14.75
N GLU A 434 26.90 -22.21 15.77
CA GLU A 434 25.75 -21.35 15.99
C GLU A 434 25.78 -20.15 15.03
N VAL A 435 24.62 -19.79 14.49
CA VAL A 435 24.44 -18.65 13.59
C VAL A 435 23.13 -17.94 13.92
N ILE A 436 23.10 -16.63 13.72
CA ILE A 436 21.90 -15.80 13.83
C ILE A 436 21.28 -15.65 12.44
N SER A 437 19.95 -15.75 12.35
CA SER A 437 19.22 -15.54 11.09
C SER A 437 18.27 -14.35 11.10
N GLU A 438 17.82 -13.91 12.28
CA GLU A 438 16.93 -12.77 12.45
C GLU A 438 17.36 -11.94 13.65
N TRP A 439 17.39 -10.62 13.46
CA TRP A 439 17.65 -9.62 14.49
C TRP A 439 16.37 -8.84 14.71
N LYS A 440 15.69 -9.10 15.82
CA LYS A 440 14.45 -8.43 16.18
C LYS A 440 14.75 -7.05 16.74
N LEU A 441 13.88 -6.08 16.54
CA LEU A 441 14.01 -4.77 17.18
C LEU A 441 14.07 -4.96 18.69
N ARG A 442 15.16 -4.53 19.31
CA ARG A 442 15.40 -4.69 20.75
C ARG A 442 15.21 -3.37 21.49
N ARG A 443 15.75 -2.28 20.95
CA ARG A 443 15.72 -0.98 21.63
C ARG A 443 15.51 0.14 20.63
N VAL A 444 14.73 1.14 21.02
CA VAL A 444 14.60 2.43 20.36
C VAL A 444 15.01 3.48 21.37
N GLU A 445 15.93 4.35 21.01
CA GLU A 445 16.42 5.42 21.89
C GLU A 445 16.42 6.75 21.14
N GLU A 446 15.75 7.74 21.71
CA GLU A 446 15.68 9.09 21.16
C GLU A 446 16.85 9.96 21.65
N THR A 447 17.05 11.11 21.02
CA THR A 447 18.11 12.06 21.37
C THR A 447 17.96 12.66 22.77
N HIS A 448 16.75 12.69 23.31
CA HIS A 448 16.44 13.14 24.67
C HIS A 448 16.66 12.06 25.75
N GLY A 449 17.00 10.82 25.36
CA GLY A 449 17.26 9.69 26.26
C GLY A 449 16.02 8.85 26.61
N ASP A 450 14.85 9.22 26.09
CA ASP A 450 13.65 8.39 26.17
C ASP A 450 13.86 7.09 25.38
N TRP A 451 13.39 5.96 25.91
CA TRP A 451 13.66 4.65 25.31
C TRP A 451 12.46 3.68 25.33
N ILE A 452 12.41 2.81 24.32
CA ILE A 452 11.55 1.63 24.25
C ILE A 452 12.42 0.39 24.16
N GLU A 453 12.14 -0.61 24.99
CA GLU A 453 12.80 -1.90 24.98
C GLU A 453 11.81 -3.02 24.67
N TYR A 454 12.25 -3.97 23.86
CA TYR A 454 11.50 -5.11 23.36
C TYR A 454 12.21 -6.39 23.79
N GLU A 455 11.52 -7.18 24.59
CA GLU A 455 12.01 -8.44 25.15
C GLU A 455 11.34 -9.62 24.46
N TYR A 456 12.13 -10.65 24.17
CA TYR A 456 11.69 -11.81 23.40
C TYR A 456 11.96 -13.11 24.16
N THR A 457 11.10 -14.09 23.92
CA THR A 457 11.26 -15.46 24.40
C THR A 457 11.58 -16.40 23.24
N ALA A 458 12.77 -16.97 23.26
CA ALA A 458 13.16 -18.03 22.33
C ALA A 458 12.61 -19.38 22.79
N VAL A 459 12.07 -20.17 21.86
CA VAL A 459 11.40 -21.44 22.15
C VAL A 459 11.92 -22.53 21.23
N ASP A 460 12.20 -23.68 21.85
CA ASP A 460 12.53 -24.92 21.17
C ASP A 460 11.24 -25.73 20.97
N GLU A 461 10.78 -25.81 19.73
CA GLU A 461 9.54 -26.50 19.38
C GLU A 461 9.84 -27.90 18.84
N PRO A 462 9.38 -28.97 19.50
CA PRO A 462 9.63 -30.32 19.04
C PRO A 462 8.87 -30.60 17.74
N VAL A 463 9.59 -31.17 16.78
CA VAL A 463 9.08 -31.63 15.49
C VAL A 463 9.17 -33.16 15.44
N ARG A 464 8.30 -33.77 14.64
CA ARG A 464 8.30 -35.22 14.45
C ARG A 464 9.68 -35.71 14.00
N GLY A 465 10.12 -36.84 14.53
CA GLY A 465 11.44 -37.43 14.24
C GLY A 465 12.55 -37.03 15.19
N GLY A 466 12.21 -36.45 16.36
CA GLY A 466 13.21 -36.05 17.38
C GLY A 466 14.00 -34.79 17.00
N LEU A 467 13.48 -34.03 16.05
CA LEU A 467 14.06 -32.76 15.61
C LEU A 467 13.45 -31.62 16.43
N THR A 468 14.17 -30.50 16.52
CA THR A 468 13.71 -29.29 17.22
C THR A 468 13.78 -28.12 16.25
N ALA A 469 12.67 -27.39 16.13
CA ALA A 469 12.61 -26.12 15.44
C ALA A 469 12.83 -24.97 16.43
N LYS A 470 13.46 -23.90 15.97
CA LYS A 470 13.68 -22.67 16.75
C LYS A 470 12.61 -21.64 16.41
N ALA A 471 12.01 -21.06 17.43
CA ALA A 471 11.06 -19.95 17.32
C ALA A 471 11.45 -18.82 18.28
N ILE A 472 10.98 -17.62 18.01
CA ILE A 472 11.15 -16.47 18.90
C ILE A 472 9.87 -15.63 18.87
N TYR A 473 9.37 -15.26 20.06
CA TYR A 473 8.13 -14.52 20.23
C TYR A 473 8.38 -13.29 21.10
N LEU A 474 7.79 -12.14 20.75
CA LEU A 474 7.87 -10.94 21.58
C LEU A 474 7.07 -11.18 22.86
N SER A 475 7.68 -11.05 24.03
CA SER A 475 7.00 -11.30 25.31
C SER A 475 6.61 -10.02 26.04
N LYS A 476 7.43 -8.97 25.93
CA LYS A 476 7.21 -7.73 26.66
C LYS A 476 7.78 -6.53 25.91
N VAL A 477 7.11 -5.38 25.98
CA VAL A 477 7.64 -4.09 25.53
C VAL A 477 7.52 -3.10 26.66
N SER A 478 8.61 -2.41 26.96
CA SER A 478 8.69 -1.45 28.06
C SER A 478 9.09 -0.09 27.48
N ALA A 479 8.38 0.97 27.84
CA ALA A 479 8.75 2.34 27.46
C ALA A 479 8.94 3.20 28.72
N SER A 480 9.99 4.01 28.70
CA SER A 480 10.34 4.92 29.79
C SER A 480 10.89 6.23 29.25
N ASN A 481 10.87 7.24 30.12
CA ASN A 481 11.59 8.49 29.90
C ASN A 481 13.01 8.39 30.45
N ALA A 482 13.91 9.28 29.99
CA ALA A 482 15.31 9.34 30.39
C ALA A 482 15.54 9.43 31.91
N GLU A 483 14.67 10.18 32.61
CA GLU A 483 14.76 10.43 34.07
C GLU A 483 13.81 9.55 34.91
N GLY A 484 13.13 8.56 34.31
CA GLY A 484 12.16 7.71 35.00
C GLY A 484 12.81 6.65 35.90
N ASP A 485 12.22 6.39 37.06
CA ASP A 485 12.61 5.29 37.98
C ASP A 485 12.07 3.91 37.54
N GLY A 486 11.70 3.78 36.26
CA GLY A 486 11.08 2.58 35.69
C GLY A 486 10.17 2.89 34.50
N PRO A 487 9.72 1.86 33.76
CA PRO A 487 8.88 2.05 32.58
C PRO A 487 7.50 2.59 32.97
N HIS A 488 7.06 3.64 32.28
CA HIS A 488 5.71 4.18 32.45
C HIS A 488 4.67 3.35 31.69
N THR A 489 5.07 2.67 30.61
CA THR A 489 4.19 1.80 29.82
C THR A 489 4.82 0.43 29.70
N VAL A 490 4.05 -0.60 30.03
CA VAL A 490 4.45 -1.99 29.85
C VAL A 490 3.38 -2.71 29.04
N VAL A 491 3.79 -3.34 27.95
CA VAL A 491 2.92 -4.15 27.10
C VAL A 491 3.36 -5.60 27.21
N THR A 492 2.47 -6.46 27.68
CA THR A 492 2.75 -7.89 27.86
C THR A 492 1.98 -8.69 26.82
N LEU A 493 2.69 -9.57 26.09
CA LEU A 493 2.12 -10.42 25.06
C LEU A 493 2.17 -11.87 25.51
N THR A 494 1.05 -12.58 25.40
CA THR A 494 0.92 -13.97 25.84
C THR A 494 0.34 -14.83 24.73
N GLY A 495 0.91 -16.01 24.51
CA GLY A 495 0.50 -16.90 23.43
C GLY A 495 1.18 -18.25 23.51
N GLU A 496 0.65 -19.13 24.37
CA GLU A 496 1.19 -20.48 24.59
C GLU A 496 0.42 -21.54 23.80
N LYS A 497 -0.81 -21.22 23.34
CA LYS A 497 -1.62 -22.10 22.52
C LYS A 497 -0.89 -22.51 21.24
N GLN A 498 -0.76 -23.82 21.05
CA GLN A 498 -0.20 -24.36 19.81
C GLN A 498 -1.22 -24.32 18.68
N LYS A 499 -0.73 -24.00 17.48
CA LYS A 499 -1.49 -24.11 16.23
C LYS A 499 -1.90 -25.56 15.96
N ARG A 500 -3.08 -25.72 15.36
CA ARG A 500 -3.60 -26.99 14.86
C ARG A 500 -2.68 -27.55 13.77
N GLN A 501 -2.35 -26.71 12.80
CA GLN A 501 -1.37 -27.02 11.76
C GLN A 501 -0.03 -26.37 12.08
N LYS A 502 0.96 -27.20 12.40
CA LYS A 502 2.33 -26.77 12.63
C LYS A 502 3.05 -26.56 11.30
N THR A 503 3.73 -25.42 11.15
CA THR A 503 4.53 -25.09 9.97
C THR A 503 5.98 -24.89 10.37
N ASN A 504 6.85 -25.63 9.73
CA ASN A 504 8.29 -25.53 9.93
C ASN A 504 8.96 -25.30 8.57
N ASN A 505 10.08 -24.60 8.56
CA ASN A 505 10.91 -24.46 7.37
C ASN A 505 12.39 -24.56 7.75
N ALA A 506 13.26 -24.76 6.76
CA ALA A 506 14.71 -24.89 6.96
C ALA A 506 15.50 -23.88 6.12
N ARG A 507 14.90 -22.73 5.77
CA ARG A 507 15.49 -21.78 4.80
C ARG A 507 16.80 -21.17 5.30
N TYR A 508 17.00 -21.10 6.61
CA TYR A 508 18.22 -20.61 7.24
C TYR A 508 19.27 -21.72 7.49
N GLY A 509 19.05 -22.95 6.99
CA GLY A 509 19.97 -24.08 7.20
C GLY A 509 19.75 -24.83 8.52
N TYR A 510 18.76 -24.42 9.31
CA TYR A 510 18.26 -25.12 10.49
C TYR A 510 16.73 -24.94 10.56
N LEU A 511 16.05 -25.79 11.34
CA LEU A 511 14.60 -25.74 11.44
C LEU A 511 14.14 -24.52 12.22
N THR A 512 13.22 -23.75 11.63
CA THR A 512 12.50 -22.66 12.29
C THR A 512 11.00 -22.87 12.21
N SER A 513 10.29 -22.26 13.15
CA SER A 513 8.85 -22.42 13.28
C SER A 513 8.17 -21.19 13.85
N SER A 514 6.85 -21.15 13.67
CA SER A 514 5.92 -20.22 14.32
C SER A 514 4.65 -21.01 14.65
N ASN A 515 4.73 -21.93 15.61
CA ASN A 515 3.65 -22.87 15.91
C ASN A 515 2.79 -22.45 17.10
N ARG A 516 2.96 -21.25 17.64
CA ARG A 516 2.11 -20.69 18.69
C ARG A 516 1.15 -19.65 18.14
N LEU A 517 0.07 -19.39 18.86
CA LEU A 517 -0.89 -18.34 18.59
C LEU A 517 -0.82 -17.27 19.68
N LEU A 518 -0.84 -16.00 19.31
CA LEU A 518 -0.97 -14.89 20.26
C LEU A 518 -2.39 -14.89 20.83
N GLU A 519 -2.56 -14.93 22.15
CA GLU A 519 -3.88 -15.05 22.79
C GLU A 519 -4.33 -13.74 23.42
N LYS A 520 -3.41 -13.02 24.08
CA LYS A 520 -3.72 -11.74 24.73
C LYS A 520 -2.54 -10.77 24.67
N VAL A 521 -2.86 -9.49 24.49
CA VAL A 521 -1.96 -8.35 24.69
C VAL A 521 -2.54 -7.48 25.80
N SER A 522 -1.83 -7.31 26.90
CA SER A 522 -2.21 -6.41 28.01
C SER A 522 -1.33 -5.16 27.98
N ILE A 523 -1.94 -4.00 28.19
CA ILE A 523 -1.25 -2.70 28.25
C ILE A 523 -1.44 -2.16 29.65
N GLU A 524 -0.32 -1.96 30.34
CA GLU A 524 -0.23 -1.35 31.65
C GLU A 524 0.37 0.05 31.52
N PHE A 525 -0.17 1.00 32.28
CA PHE A 525 0.34 2.35 32.37
C PHE A 525 0.53 2.71 33.85
N MET A 526 1.74 3.13 34.21
CA MET A 526 2.12 3.49 35.59
C MET A 526 1.82 2.38 36.62
N GLY A 527 1.90 1.11 36.20
CA GLY A 527 1.68 -0.07 37.03
C GLY A 527 0.23 -0.55 37.14
N GLU A 528 -0.73 0.09 36.45
CA GLU A 528 -2.13 -0.33 36.41
C GLU A 528 -2.52 -0.79 35.00
N GLU A 529 -3.35 -1.85 34.89
CA GLU A 529 -3.85 -2.32 33.59
C GLU A 529 -4.81 -1.27 33.01
N LEU A 530 -4.46 -0.71 31.86
CA LEU A 530 -5.26 0.31 31.18
C LEU A 530 -6.27 -0.32 30.22
N ARG A 531 -5.85 -1.39 29.53
CA ARG A 531 -6.67 -2.13 28.55
C ARG A 531 -5.99 -3.43 28.15
N SER A 532 -6.77 -4.32 27.55
CA SER A 532 -6.22 -5.49 26.89
C SER A 532 -6.97 -5.89 25.61
N TYR A 533 -6.28 -6.67 24.77
CA TYR A 533 -6.79 -7.22 23.53
C TYR A 533 -6.73 -8.74 23.61
N ALA A 534 -7.82 -9.43 23.34
CA ALA A 534 -7.86 -10.89 23.23
C ALA A 534 -8.18 -11.32 21.80
N PHE A 535 -7.55 -12.42 21.37
CA PHE A 535 -7.65 -12.95 20.02
C PHE A 535 -8.31 -14.33 20.04
N SER A 536 -9.34 -14.53 19.21
CA SER A 536 -9.96 -15.85 18.99
C SER A 536 -9.64 -16.41 17.61
N TYR A 537 -9.66 -17.74 17.49
CA TYR A 537 -9.23 -18.42 16.27
C TYR A 537 -10.21 -19.52 15.87
N VAL A 538 -10.58 -19.52 14.58
CA VAL A 538 -11.45 -20.53 13.96
C VAL A 538 -10.60 -21.56 13.19
N ASP A 539 -11.16 -22.75 13.02
CA ASP A 539 -10.58 -23.81 12.18
C ASP A 539 -10.92 -23.52 10.71
N GLY A 540 -9.92 -23.12 9.93
CA GLY A 540 -10.09 -22.83 8.50
C GLY A 540 -9.84 -24.04 7.62
N ALA A 541 -9.93 -23.83 6.30
CA ALA A 541 -9.63 -24.85 5.31
C ALA A 541 -8.25 -25.50 5.55
N PHE A 542 -8.22 -26.83 5.48
CA PHE A 542 -7.02 -27.66 5.74
C PHE A 542 -6.45 -27.53 7.16
N HIS A 543 -7.29 -27.19 8.14
CA HIS A 543 -6.94 -26.99 9.55
C HIS A 543 -5.97 -25.85 9.83
N LYS A 544 -5.99 -24.82 8.98
CA LYS A 544 -5.26 -23.58 9.21
C LYS A 544 -5.96 -22.78 10.30
N ASP A 545 -5.21 -22.31 11.30
CA ASP A 545 -5.74 -21.38 12.28
C ASP A 545 -5.94 -19.99 11.65
N MET A 546 -7.18 -19.50 11.66
CA MET A 546 -7.55 -18.19 11.13
C MET A 546 -7.99 -17.28 12.28
N LEU A 547 -7.54 -16.03 12.31
CA LEU A 547 -7.96 -15.05 13.32
C LEU A 547 -9.45 -14.72 13.13
N GLU A 548 -10.29 -15.09 14.08
CA GLU A 548 -11.74 -14.89 14.02
C GLU A 548 -12.15 -13.54 14.60
N SER A 549 -11.55 -13.13 15.72
CA SER A 549 -11.90 -11.86 16.35
C SER A 549 -10.78 -11.24 17.17
N VAL A 550 -10.86 -9.92 17.32
CA VAL A 550 -10.09 -9.11 18.26
C VAL A 550 -11.08 -8.43 19.19
N ARG A 551 -10.99 -8.71 20.49
CA ARG A 551 -11.85 -8.12 21.53
C ARG A 551 -11.04 -7.21 22.43
N GLN A 552 -11.58 -6.05 22.77
CA GLN A 552 -10.96 -5.05 23.63
C GLN A 552 -11.65 -5.02 25.00
N TYR A 553 -10.85 -4.99 26.04
CA TYR A 553 -11.28 -4.93 27.43
C TYR A 553 -10.72 -3.68 28.10
N ASP A 554 -11.52 -3.05 28.96
CA ASP A 554 -11.11 -1.91 29.79
C ASP A 554 -10.28 -2.36 31.01
N ASP A 555 -9.91 -1.40 31.86
CA ASP A 555 -9.18 -1.59 33.13
C ASP A 555 -9.89 -2.53 34.12
N SER A 556 -11.22 -2.62 34.03
CA SER A 556 -12.05 -3.52 34.84
C SER A 556 -12.22 -4.91 34.22
N GLY A 557 -11.62 -5.16 33.05
CA GLY A 557 -11.76 -6.41 32.31
C GLY A 557 -13.10 -6.57 31.61
N LYS A 558 -13.87 -5.49 31.41
CA LYS A 558 -15.15 -5.51 30.71
C LYS A 558 -14.93 -5.27 29.22
N GLU A 559 -15.56 -6.10 28.39
CA GLU A 559 -15.54 -5.93 26.93
C GLU A 559 -16.28 -4.64 26.53
N PHE A 560 -15.63 -3.78 25.75
CA PHE A 560 -16.24 -2.54 25.26
C PHE A 560 -16.20 -2.41 23.72
N ALA A 561 -15.33 -3.15 23.04
CA ALA A 561 -15.26 -3.16 21.58
C ALA A 561 -14.79 -4.52 21.06
N PHE A 562 -15.22 -4.89 19.86
CA PHE A 562 -14.75 -6.09 19.18
C PHE A 562 -14.76 -5.89 17.67
N GLN A 563 -13.93 -6.66 16.99
CA GLN A 563 -13.91 -6.80 15.54
C GLN A 563 -13.88 -8.29 15.19
N THR A 564 -14.61 -8.68 14.16
CA THR A 564 -14.65 -10.06 13.64
C THR A 564 -14.16 -10.11 12.20
N PHE A 565 -13.54 -11.21 11.83
CA PHE A 565 -13.02 -11.44 10.47
C PHE A 565 -13.60 -12.73 9.92
N ASP A 566 -14.07 -12.65 8.69
CA ASP A 566 -14.56 -13.79 7.93
C ASP A 566 -13.65 -14.05 6.73
N TYR A 567 -13.50 -15.33 6.40
CA TYR A 567 -12.65 -15.79 5.32
C TYR A 567 -13.46 -16.59 4.32
N TYR A 568 -13.16 -16.39 3.05
CA TYR A 568 -13.78 -17.16 1.99
C TYR A 568 -13.18 -18.56 1.89
N ASP A 569 -14.05 -19.58 1.80
CA ASP A 569 -13.69 -21.00 1.78
C ASP A 569 -14.38 -21.72 0.61
N ASP A 570 -13.67 -21.80 -0.53
CA ASP A 570 -14.15 -22.49 -1.73
C ASP A 570 -14.24 -24.01 -1.57
N VAL A 571 -13.48 -24.60 -0.63
CA VAL A 571 -13.45 -26.05 -0.45
C VAL A 571 -14.49 -26.52 0.56
N GLN A 572 -15.33 -25.61 1.06
CA GLN A 572 -16.39 -25.85 2.04
C GLN A 572 -15.94 -26.81 3.15
N SER A 573 -14.79 -26.52 3.74
CA SER A 573 -14.09 -27.44 4.65
C SER A 573 -14.95 -27.89 5.83
N GLY A 574 -15.85 -27.03 6.30
CA GLY A 574 -16.83 -27.34 7.35
C GLY A 574 -17.91 -28.37 6.96
N SER A 575 -18.10 -28.65 5.67
CA SER A 575 -19.07 -29.62 5.13
C SER A 575 -18.42 -30.95 4.68
N GLY A 576 -17.12 -31.12 4.93
CA GLY A 576 -16.30 -32.17 4.33
C GLY A 576 -15.79 -31.74 2.97
N TYR A 577 -14.46 -31.58 2.85
CA TYR A 577 -13.74 -31.09 1.67
C TYR A 577 -14.46 -31.35 0.33
N VAL A 578 -14.88 -30.27 -0.34
CA VAL A 578 -15.45 -30.30 -1.67
C VAL A 578 -14.34 -30.00 -2.68
N PRO A 579 -13.88 -30.99 -3.46
CA PRO A 579 -12.85 -30.74 -4.47
C PRO A 579 -13.39 -29.84 -5.58
N PHE A 580 -12.53 -28.99 -6.14
CA PHE A 580 -12.86 -28.07 -7.25
C PHE A 580 -13.42 -28.78 -8.50
N LYS A 581 -13.11 -30.07 -8.66
CA LYS A 581 -13.71 -30.98 -9.65
C LYS A 581 -13.91 -32.35 -9.00
N SER A 582 -15.03 -33.00 -9.30
CA SER A 582 -15.34 -34.36 -8.84
C SER A 582 -14.57 -35.45 -9.61
N GLU A 583 -13.89 -35.09 -10.69
CA GLU A 583 -13.15 -36.00 -11.56
C GLU A 583 -11.66 -35.65 -11.58
N SER A 584 -10.82 -36.67 -11.45
CA SER A 584 -9.37 -36.53 -11.58
C SER A 584 -9.00 -36.29 -13.05
N GLU A 585 -8.34 -35.18 -13.33
CA GLU A 585 -7.80 -34.90 -14.66
C GLU A 585 -6.42 -35.57 -14.79
N THR A 586 -6.26 -36.48 -15.76
CA THR A 586 -4.96 -37.11 -16.02
C THR A 586 -4.13 -36.17 -16.88
N TRP A 587 -3.15 -35.50 -16.26
CA TRP A 587 -2.15 -34.72 -16.98
C TRP A 587 -1.09 -35.64 -17.58
N ASN A 588 -1.16 -35.84 -18.90
CA ASN A 588 -0.16 -36.61 -19.62
C ASN A 588 0.98 -35.64 -20.04
N THR A 589 1.99 -35.49 -19.18
CA THR A 589 3.15 -34.60 -19.43
C THR A 589 4.11 -35.14 -20.51
N HIS A 590 3.78 -36.28 -21.09
CA HIS A 590 4.51 -36.90 -22.16
C HIS A 590 3.67 -36.82 -23.43
N ASN A 591 4.23 -36.15 -24.43
CA ASN A 591 3.73 -36.11 -25.81
C ASN A 591 2.62 -35.06 -26.07
N ASP A 592 2.99 -33.79 -25.99
CA ASP A 592 2.15 -32.63 -26.36
C ASP A 592 1.98 -32.46 -27.89
N GLY A 593 2.32 -33.48 -28.68
CA GLY A 593 2.24 -33.44 -30.14
C GLY A 593 3.28 -32.54 -30.82
N LEU A 594 4.27 -32.05 -30.07
CA LEU A 594 5.38 -31.25 -30.60
C LEU A 594 6.39 -32.17 -31.32
N ASP A 595 6.74 -31.83 -32.56
CA ASP A 595 7.73 -32.53 -33.36
C ASP A 595 8.84 -31.56 -33.77
N ALA A 596 10.08 -31.94 -33.49
CA ALA A 596 11.28 -31.17 -33.78
C ALA A 596 12.29 -31.96 -34.63
N GLY A 597 11.89 -33.11 -35.18
CA GLY A 597 12.76 -33.99 -35.96
C GLY A 597 13.92 -34.58 -35.15
N PHE A 598 13.74 -34.75 -33.84
CA PHE A 598 14.70 -35.43 -32.98
C PHE A 598 14.68 -36.93 -33.32
N ILE A 599 15.81 -37.50 -33.74
CA ILE A 599 15.90 -38.95 -34.00
C ILE A 599 16.60 -39.56 -32.77
N ASN A 600 15.83 -40.23 -31.91
CA ASN A 600 16.41 -40.97 -30.78
C ASN A 600 16.78 -42.41 -31.21
N PRO A 601 18.08 -42.74 -31.36
CA PRO A 601 18.49 -44.08 -31.79
C PRO A 601 18.13 -45.20 -30.79
N LEU A 602 17.78 -44.86 -29.55
CA LEU A 602 17.35 -45.81 -28.52
C LEU A 602 15.89 -46.27 -28.65
N GLN A 603 15.09 -45.71 -29.57
CA GLN A 603 13.77 -46.26 -29.90
C GLN A 603 13.87 -47.70 -30.40
N VAL A 604 14.94 -48.00 -31.15
CA VAL A 604 15.21 -49.34 -31.70
C VAL A 604 15.57 -50.34 -30.58
N ALA A 605 16.03 -49.86 -29.42
CA ALA A 605 16.45 -50.65 -28.27
C ALA A 605 15.34 -50.84 -27.21
N GLY A 606 14.08 -50.99 -27.66
CA GLY A 606 13.00 -51.49 -26.80
C GLY A 606 11.82 -50.55 -26.56
N GLY A 607 11.62 -49.52 -27.39
CA GLY A 607 10.37 -48.72 -27.42
C GLY A 607 10.02 -47.95 -26.14
N ARG A 608 10.90 -47.94 -25.13
CA ARG A 608 10.69 -47.28 -23.83
C ARG A 608 11.04 -45.79 -23.83
N PHE A 609 11.67 -45.29 -24.89
CA PHE A 609 12.11 -43.90 -24.98
C PHE A 609 11.44 -43.20 -26.17
N SER A 610 10.74 -42.10 -25.89
CA SER A 610 10.11 -41.25 -26.89
C SER A 610 11.15 -40.29 -27.49
N ASP A 611 10.98 -39.95 -28.76
CA ASP A 611 11.70 -38.88 -29.47
C ASP A 611 10.94 -37.55 -29.46
N LYS A 612 9.71 -37.54 -28.92
CA LYS A 612 8.85 -36.36 -28.91
C LYS A 612 9.15 -35.46 -27.72
N PRO A 613 9.50 -34.18 -27.93
CA PRO A 613 9.67 -33.20 -26.86
C PRO A 613 8.35 -32.89 -26.13
N THR A 614 8.49 -32.25 -24.97
CA THR A 614 7.37 -31.73 -24.17
C THR A 614 7.24 -30.22 -24.36
N ALA A 615 6.15 -29.62 -23.91
CA ALA A 615 5.94 -28.17 -23.84
C ALA A 615 6.94 -27.45 -22.91
N LEU A 616 7.73 -28.19 -22.14
CA LEU A 616 8.84 -27.68 -21.33
C LEU A 616 10.18 -27.69 -22.10
N GLY A 617 10.17 -28.08 -23.37
CA GLY A 617 11.30 -28.12 -24.27
C GLY A 617 11.91 -29.51 -24.46
N GLY A 618 12.90 -29.59 -25.36
CA GLY A 618 13.70 -30.79 -25.61
C GLY A 618 14.95 -30.47 -26.42
N THR A 619 16.06 -31.16 -26.13
CA THR A 619 17.34 -30.95 -26.82
C THR A 619 17.93 -32.27 -27.30
N THR A 620 18.52 -32.25 -28.50
CA THR A 620 19.36 -33.33 -29.02
C THR A 620 20.72 -32.75 -29.38
N SER A 621 21.78 -33.37 -28.89
CA SER A 621 23.15 -33.05 -29.29
C SER A 621 23.76 -34.24 -30.00
N THR A 622 24.45 -33.97 -31.10
CA THR A 622 25.30 -34.94 -31.78
C THR A 622 26.70 -34.38 -31.83
N SER A 623 27.65 -35.10 -31.25
CA SER A 623 29.06 -34.72 -31.21
C SER A 623 29.87 -35.73 -32.02
N ILE A 624 30.74 -35.21 -32.88
CA ILE A 624 31.78 -36.00 -33.56
C ILE A 624 33.12 -35.39 -33.17
N SER A 625 33.96 -36.20 -32.53
CA SER A 625 35.32 -35.84 -32.16
C SER A 625 36.32 -36.76 -32.82
N GLY A 626 37.39 -36.19 -33.36
CA GLY A 626 38.54 -36.90 -33.88
C GLY A 626 39.84 -36.31 -33.35
N SER A 627 40.78 -37.17 -32.97
CA SER A 627 42.11 -36.77 -32.51
C SER A 627 43.17 -37.35 -33.41
N PHE A 628 44.15 -36.55 -33.80
CA PHE A 628 45.35 -37.01 -34.49
C PHE A 628 46.60 -36.59 -33.71
N TYR A 629 47.51 -37.53 -33.50
CA TYR A 629 48.75 -37.33 -32.76
C TYR A 629 49.95 -37.67 -33.64
N VAL A 630 50.91 -36.75 -33.73
CA VAL A 630 52.22 -37.02 -34.33
C VAL A 630 53.29 -36.65 -33.32
N GLY A 631 54.08 -37.65 -32.93
CA GLY A 631 55.24 -37.49 -32.06
C GLY A 631 56.51 -37.91 -32.77
N VAL A 632 57.60 -37.20 -32.50
CA VAL A 632 58.96 -37.61 -32.87
C VAL A 632 59.82 -37.68 -31.61
N GLY A 633 60.56 -38.78 -31.47
CA GLY A 633 61.56 -38.97 -30.43
C GLY A 633 62.81 -39.62 -31.03
N PRO A 634 64.01 -39.36 -30.49
CA PRO A 634 65.20 -40.07 -30.91
C PRO A 634 65.08 -41.56 -30.55
N MET A 635 65.44 -42.43 -31.48
CA MET A 635 65.59 -43.87 -31.20
C MET A 635 66.88 -44.07 -30.39
N THR A 636 66.76 -44.06 -29.07
CA THR A 636 67.80 -44.57 -28.15
C THR A 636 67.34 -45.88 -27.51
N PRO A 637 68.22 -46.87 -27.27
CA PRO A 637 67.84 -48.18 -26.76
C PRO A 637 67.62 -48.23 -25.23
N ASP A 638 67.65 -47.11 -24.53
CA ASP A 638 67.48 -47.06 -23.08
C ASP A 638 66.02 -46.84 -22.65
N ALA A 639 65.58 -47.61 -21.66
CA ALA A 639 64.18 -47.75 -21.23
C ALA A 639 63.58 -46.54 -20.47
N TRP A 640 64.15 -45.33 -20.60
CA TRP A 640 63.66 -44.13 -19.92
C TRP A 640 63.12 -43.13 -20.94
N LYS A 641 61.79 -42.91 -20.90
CA LYS A 641 61.06 -41.97 -21.76
C LYS A 641 61.39 -40.52 -21.39
N GLY A 642 62.48 -39.98 -21.90
CA GLY A 642 62.80 -38.56 -21.83
C GLY A 642 63.07 -38.03 -23.24
N ASN A 643 62.29 -37.05 -23.69
CA ASN A 643 62.39 -36.32 -24.98
C ASN A 643 61.63 -36.89 -26.19
N THR A 644 60.34 -37.23 -26.04
CA THR A 644 59.40 -37.23 -27.18
C THR A 644 58.66 -35.89 -27.23
N GLY A 645 58.88 -35.13 -28.29
CA GLY A 645 58.10 -33.93 -28.61
C GLY A 645 57.06 -34.27 -29.66
N GLY A 646 55.78 -33.99 -29.38
CA GLY A 646 54.71 -34.29 -30.32
C GLY A 646 53.60 -33.26 -30.23
N GLY A 647 52.99 -33.00 -31.39
CA GLY A 647 51.79 -32.18 -31.50
C GLY A 647 50.58 -33.09 -31.62
N SER A 648 49.57 -32.85 -30.79
CA SER A 648 48.23 -33.40 -31.01
C SER A 648 47.33 -32.32 -31.56
N TYR A 649 46.54 -32.65 -32.57
CA TYR A 649 45.45 -31.81 -33.02
C TYR A 649 44.14 -32.56 -32.78
N ASN A 650 43.28 -31.95 -31.99
CA ASN A 650 41.94 -32.46 -31.71
C ASN A 650 40.94 -31.52 -32.37
N TYR A 651 39.95 -32.10 -33.03
CA TYR A 651 38.78 -31.36 -33.47
C TYR A 651 37.54 -32.05 -32.90
N SER A 652 36.66 -31.25 -32.31
CA SER A 652 35.30 -31.63 -32.00
C SER A 652 34.36 -30.70 -32.75
N SER A 653 33.31 -31.28 -33.33
CA SER A 653 32.18 -30.51 -33.83
C SER A 653 30.93 -31.01 -33.14
N ASP A 654 30.31 -30.08 -32.42
CA ASP A 654 29.09 -30.29 -31.69
C ASP A 654 27.95 -29.58 -32.42
N ASN A 655 26.90 -30.32 -32.75
CA ASN A 655 25.67 -29.75 -33.27
C ASN A 655 24.54 -30.02 -32.28
N SER A 656 23.95 -28.95 -31.75
CA SER A 656 22.82 -29.01 -30.82
C SER A 656 21.59 -28.45 -31.51
N LYS A 657 20.50 -29.22 -31.50
CA LYS A 657 19.18 -28.74 -31.89
C LYS A 657 18.29 -28.78 -30.65
N GLY A 658 17.67 -27.64 -30.34
CA GLY A 658 16.75 -27.52 -29.22
C GLY A 658 15.41 -26.95 -29.68
N LEU A 659 14.35 -27.37 -29.00
CA LEU A 659 13.04 -26.74 -29.03
C LEU A 659 12.78 -26.22 -27.60
N SER A 660 12.45 -24.93 -27.45
CA SER A 660 12.18 -24.28 -26.15
C SER A 660 10.76 -23.77 -26.08
#